data_AF-A0A0S6XAC2-F1
#
_entry.id   AF-A0A0S6XAC2-F1
#
_cell.length_a   1.000
_cell.length_b   1.000
_cell.length_c   1.000
_cell.angle_alpha   90.00
_cell.angle_beta   90.00
_cell.angle_gamma   90.00
#
_symmetry.space_group_name_H-M   'P 1'
#
loop_
_entity.id
_entity.type
_entity.pdbx_description
1 polymer ?
#
loop_
_entity_poly.entity_id
_entity_poly.type
_entity_poly.pdbx_seq_one_letter_code
_entity_poly.pdbx_strand_id
1 'polypeptide(L)'
;MTELHGALDKLAPLTFSEVPTTDLETFLRGLLSAGELICNSVPPPPGGDDFHSSRPAHAEPDTASSAKDVAASAARFPETHPSHADLQKSWGKPYKFSAKDNPLDVQVYKMAAHDRHGAWFARRSVHEGISFTKMKRAMQTEFVKSLATEGGPGAGAVRGIGVDRRIEKLQAGKTGQVEVYQLSAQFPGPTTPREFVTLLMTSEDALTTRSAPDGQHIPRHYMIMSRPVKHPEAGERSGYILGKYESVELIREVPLHTSTRSASTSNLLQHNEAHDHATGRDRGSTISYAESRGKQAKGIDAADLNPVEWIMVTRSDPGGGIPRFMVERGTPSSIIADVGKFFDWACSSDEVSNADTVEAGEALERQRSAPTANGDVTAPAPAAESAIHAPSQVINAPPGDTNQEGYLDGAKRVIGAGIDAYAPTQVAEWLRPVSPRPDVVEDDDSSSDSSYESADDYLTAGHMSAESLPITESLPSAQSSPELGKLTGIQEHDKELKKLDEHKQKLDQKMDKTREADIRKLAALHATSATDQEKAKQKVERDMKKNEEKHKREVEKLEAKRLKELEKAQKKRQKQLDRDTVSRVTRERDDFRRRIEMIQRENELLREQIGDVQKENTALINKLSKLAGGDLALQTIRDEISSSRKRAT
;
A
#
# COMPACT_ATOMS: atom_id res chain seq x y z
N MET A 1 -5.56 -24.79 4.03
CA MET A 1 -5.22 -24.24 2.69
C MET A 1 -6.29 -24.54 1.65
N THR A 2 -6.52 -25.80 1.24
CA THR A 2 -7.50 -26.13 0.16
C THR A 2 -8.89 -25.53 0.37
N GLU A 3 -9.40 -25.55 1.61
CA GLU A 3 -10.68 -24.94 1.99
C GLU A 3 -10.72 -23.41 1.76
N LEU A 4 -9.67 -22.69 2.18
CA LEU A 4 -9.56 -21.23 1.95
C LEU A 4 -9.48 -20.91 0.45
N HIS A 5 -8.73 -21.68 -0.33
CA HIS A 5 -8.71 -21.52 -1.79
C HIS A 5 -10.09 -21.78 -2.41
N GLY A 6 -10.79 -22.85 -2.02
CA GLY A 6 -12.15 -23.11 -2.50
C GLY A 6 -13.18 -22.05 -2.09
N ALA A 7 -12.96 -21.36 -0.96
CA ALA A 7 -13.76 -20.19 -0.58
C ALA A 7 -13.44 -18.98 -1.47
N LEU A 8 -12.16 -18.70 -1.73
CA LEU A 8 -11.70 -17.60 -2.60
C LEU A 8 -12.09 -17.82 -4.07
N ASP A 9 -12.12 -19.06 -4.54
CA ASP A 9 -12.62 -19.42 -5.87
C ASP A 9 -14.11 -19.07 -6.03
N LYS A 10 -14.88 -18.97 -4.93
CA LYS A 10 -16.25 -18.44 -5.01
C LYS A 10 -16.31 -16.96 -5.38
N LEU A 11 -15.22 -16.19 -5.31
CA LEU A 11 -15.15 -14.80 -5.78
C LEU A 11 -14.82 -14.70 -7.29
N ALA A 12 -14.52 -15.82 -7.95
CA ALA A 12 -14.08 -15.83 -9.33
C ALA A 12 -15.12 -15.23 -10.30
N PRO A 13 -14.65 -14.76 -11.48
CA PRO A 13 -15.53 -14.17 -12.49
C PRO A 13 -16.66 -15.09 -12.94
N LEU A 14 -17.88 -14.56 -13.06
CA LEU A 14 -19.06 -15.28 -13.56
C LEU A 14 -19.78 -14.51 -14.68
N THR A 15 -20.68 -15.19 -15.39
CA THR A 15 -21.64 -14.54 -16.30
C THR A 15 -22.92 -14.20 -15.54
N PHE A 16 -23.56 -13.06 -15.83
CA PHE A 16 -24.78 -12.67 -15.11
C PHE A 16 -25.93 -13.68 -15.26
N SER A 17 -25.99 -14.41 -16.38
CA SER A 17 -26.95 -15.51 -16.58
C SER A 17 -26.80 -16.68 -15.60
N GLU A 18 -25.71 -16.74 -14.84
CA GLU A 18 -25.47 -17.73 -13.78
C GLU A 18 -25.99 -17.25 -12.40
N VAL A 19 -26.42 -15.98 -12.28
CA VAL A 19 -27.02 -15.43 -11.05
C VAL A 19 -28.50 -15.82 -11.01
N PRO A 20 -28.95 -16.62 -10.02
CA PRO A 20 -30.34 -17.06 -9.95
C PRO A 20 -31.25 -15.93 -9.46
N THR A 21 -32.33 -15.66 -10.21
CA THR A 21 -33.33 -14.65 -9.83
C THR A 21 -34.37 -15.19 -8.83
N THR A 22 -34.65 -16.50 -8.86
CA THR A 22 -35.66 -17.16 -8.00
C THR A 22 -35.10 -17.68 -6.68
N ASP A 23 -33.83 -18.11 -6.65
CA ASP A 23 -33.15 -18.66 -5.46
C ASP A 23 -31.95 -17.79 -5.04
N LEU A 24 -32.12 -16.47 -5.17
CA LEU A 24 -31.07 -15.48 -4.89
C LEU A 24 -30.61 -15.50 -3.43
N GLU A 25 -31.51 -15.82 -2.49
CA GLU A 25 -31.19 -15.90 -1.07
C GLU A 25 -30.23 -17.07 -0.76
N THR A 26 -30.50 -18.28 -1.25
CA THR A 26 -29.61 -19.44 -1.05
C THR A 26 -28.25 -19.21 -1.71
N PHE A 27 -28.25 -18.65 -2.92
CA PHE A 27 -27.02 -18.24 -3.62
C PHE A 27 -26.21 -17.26 -2.77
N LEU A 28 -26.83 -16.19 -2.27
CA LEU A 28 -26.15 -15.20 -1.44
C LEU A 28 -25.62 -15.80 -0.13
N ARG A 29 -26.42 -16.58 0.61
CA ARG A 29 -25.97 -17.26 1.85
C ARG A 29 -24.75 -18.17 1.59
N GLY A 30 -24.72 -18.86 0.45
CA GLY A 30 -23.58 -19.68 0.03
C GLY A 30 -22.29 -18.89 -0.23
N LEU A 31 -22.40 -17.60 -0.55
CA LEU A 31 -21.26 -16.68 -0.72
C LEU A 31 -20.87 -16.00 0.59
N LEU A 32 -21.83 -15.53 1.38
CA LEU A 32 -21.57 -14.93 2.70
C LEU A 32 -20.84 -15.90 3.63
N SER A 33 -21.20 -17.19 3.62
CA SER A 33 -20.48 -18.23 4.35
C SER A 33 -19.01 -18.39 3.90
N ALA A 34 -18.70 -18.17 2.61
CA ALA A 34 -17.32 -18.13 2.15
C ALA A 34 -16.62 -16.83 2.55
N GLY A 35 -17.34 -15.69 2.53
CA GLY A 35 -16.84 -14.40 3.03
C GLY A 35 -16.46 -14.43 4.51
N GLU A 36 -17.30 -15.03 5.36
CA GLU A 36 -17.01 -15.25 6.79
C GLU A 36 -15.70 -16.04 6.98
N LEU A 37 -15.54 -17.14 6.24
CA LEU A 37 -14.34 -17.98 6.30
C LEU A 37 -13.09 -17.22 5.81
N ILE A 38 -13.21 -16.49 4.70
CA ILE A 38 -12.12 -15.69 4.12
C ILE A 38 -11.66 -14.62 5.13
N CYS A 39 -12.58 -13.82 5.68
CA CYS A 39 -12.23 -12.77 6.63
C CYS A 39 -11.65 -13.33 7.94
N ASN A 40 -12.26 -14.38 8.51
CA ASN A 40 -11.75 -15.01 9.73
C ASN A 40 -10.41 -15.76 9.53
N SER A 41 -10.03 -16.07 8.29
CA SER A 41 -8.71 -16.62 7.97
C SER A 41 -7.57 -15.58 8.09
N VAL A 42 -7.86 -14.27 8.15
CA VAL A 42 -6.83 -13.23 8.21
C VAL A 42 -6.28 -13.13 9.65
N PRO A 43 -4.96 -13.23 9.87
CA PRO A 43 -4.38 -13.17 11.22
C PRO A 43 -4.75 -11.86 11.96
N PRO A 44 -5.03 -11.91 13.27
CA PRO A 44 -5.31 -10.70 14.06
C PRO A 44 -4.09 -9.77 14.08
N PRO A 45 -4.27 -8.45 14.31
CA PRO A 45 -3.15 -7.53 14.44
C PRO A 45 -2.22 -7.94 15.59
N PRO A 46 -0.89 -7.85 15.42
CA PRO A 46 0.06 -8.29 16.44
C PRO A 46 -0.02 -7.39 17.69
N GLY A 47 0.16 -8.00 18.87
CA GLY A 47 -0.01 -7.30 20.15
C GLY A 47 -1.47 -6.84 20.38
N GLY A 48 -1.64 -5.85 21.25
CA GLY A 48 -2.96 -5.42 21.72
C GLY A 48 -3.41 -6.17 22.98
N ASP A 49 -4.53 -5.72 23.53
CA ASP A 49 -5.12 -6.21 24.76
C ASP A 49 -6.21 -7.25 24.49
N ASP A 50 -6.38 -8.19 25.41
CA ASP A 50 -7.44 -9.19 25.32
C ASP A 50 -8.81 -8.52 25.42
N PHE A 51 -9.80 -9.07 24.71
CA PHE A 51 -11.18 -8.63 24.70
C PHE A 51 -11.75 -8.35 26.11
N HIS A 52 -11.56 -9.27 27.05
CA HIS A 52 -12.09 -9.16 28.41
C HIS A 52 -11.38 -8.10 29.27
N SER A 53 -10.18 -7.69 28.87
CA SER A 53 -9.38 -6.65 29.53
C SER A 53 -9.52 -5.26 28.91
N SER A 54 -10.04 -5.19 27.68
CA SER A 54 -10.13 -3.98 26.87
C SER A 54 -11.23 -3.03 27.36
N ARG A 55 -11.06 -1.73 27.08
CA ARG A 55 -12.06 -0.67 27.33
C ARG A 55 -12.03 0.34 26.19
N PRO A 56 -13.15 1.01 25.85
CA PRO A 56 -13.12 2.14 24.93
C PRO A 56 -12.19 3.25 25.42
N ALA A 57 -11.39 3.82 24.52
CA ALA A 57 -10.55 4.98 24.77
C ALA A 57 -11.36 6.29 24.75
N HIS A 58 -12.54 6.29 24.11
CA HIS A 58 -13.42 7.45 23.99
C HIS A 58 -14.63 7.31 24.94
N ALA A 59 -15.04 8.43 25.56
CA ALA A 59 -16.22 8.47 26.44
C ALA A 59 -17.53 8.73 25.67
N GLU A 60 -17.44 9.25 24.45
CA GLU A 60 -18.57 9.58 23.57
C GLU A 60 -18.31 8.96 22.18
N PRO A 61 -19.34 8.50 21.46
CA PRO A 61 -19.20 7.94 20.12
C PRO A 61 -18.97 9.04 19.07
N ASP A 62 -18.45 8.67 17.91
CA ASP A 62 -18.38 9.54 16.72
C ASP A 62 -17.64 10.88 16.91
N THR A 63 -16.72 10.96 17.86
CA THR A 63 -15.90 12.15 18.16
C THR A 63 -14.93 12.54 17.04
N ALA A 64 -14.67 11.65 16.08
CA ALA A 64 -13.75 11.91 14.99
C ALA A 64 -14.36 12.80 13.88
N SER A 65 -13.61 13.84 13.47
CA SER A 65 -13.96 14.75 12.36
C SER A 65 -13.18 14.45 11.07
N SER A 66 -12.06 13.75 11.18
CA SER A 66 -11.15 13.34 10.11
C SER A 66 -10.44 12.02 10.45
N ALA A 67 -9.64 11.47 9.53
CA ALA A 67 -8.84 10.28 9.79
C ALA A 67 -7.76 10.48 10.87
N LYS A 68 -7.40 11.73 11.20
CA LYS A 68 -6.43 12.05 12.25
C LYS A 68 -6.99 11.91 13.66
N ASP A 69 -8.32 11.98 13.76
CA ASP A 69 -9.05 11.90 15.04
C ASP A 69 -9.51 10.46 15.33
N VAL A 70 -9.39 9.56 14.35
CA VAL A 70 -9.63 8.11 14.48
C VAL A 70 -8.40 7.48 15.12
N ALA A 71 -8.59 6.76 16.23
CA ALA A 71 -7.52 6.04 16.91
C ALA A 71 -7.40 4.59 16.40
N ALA A 72 -6.18 4.05 16.39
CA ALA A 72 -5.96 2.61 16.28
C ALA A 72 -6.18 1.97 17.67
N SER A 73 -7.10 1.01 17.75
CA SER A 73 -7.45 0.38 19.02
C SER A 73 -6.43 -0.68 19.44
N ALA A 74 -6.11 -0.71 20.74
CA ALA A 74 -5.40 -1.83 21.34
C ALA A 74 -6.30 -3.08 21.48
N ALA A 75 -7.62 -2.92 21.53
CA ALA A 75 -8.55 -4.02 21.73
C ALA A 75 -8.43 -5.08 20.61
N ARG A 76 -8.57 -6.35 20.98
CA ARG A 76 -8.59 -7.46 20.03
C ARG A 76 -9.93 -8.18 20.07
N PHE A 77 -10.39 -8.57 18.89
CA PHE A 77 -11.52 -9.48 18.78
C PHE A 77 -11.14 -10.84 19.43
N PRO A 78 -12.07 -11.51 20.13
CA PRO A 78 -11.87 -12.83 20.73
C PRO A 78 -11.26 -13.89 19.81
N GLU A 79 -10.74 -14.96 20.41
CA GLU A 79 -10.08 -16.04 19.66
C GLU A 79 -10.98 -16.57 18.54
N THR A 80 -10.42 -16.65 17.35
CA THR A 80 -11.16 -17.06 16.16
C THR A 80 -11.48 -18.55 16.25
N HIS A 81 -12.71 -18.96 15.90
CA HIS A 81 -13.13 -20.36 15.91
C HIS A 81 -12.07 -21.30 15.30
N PRO A 82 -11.72 -22.44 15.94
CA PRO A 82 -10.53 -23.23 15.58
C PRO A 82 -10.39 -23.59 14.10
N SER A 83 -11.50 -23.89 13.42
CA SER A 83 -11.51 -24.18 11.97
C SER A 83 -11.02 -23.03 11.09
N HIS A 84 -11.19 -21.78 11.53
CA HIS A 84 -10.68 -20.59 10.84
C HIS A 84 -9.26 -20.22 11.31
N ALA A 85 -8.95 -20.44 12.59
CA ALA A 85 -7.61 -20.17 13.15
C ALA A 85 -6.50 -20.94 12.43
N ASP A 86 -6.73 -22.20 12.07
CA ASP A 86 -5.76 -23.00 11.30
C ASP A 86 -5.48 -22.44 9.89
N LEU A 87 -6.43 -21.72 9.30
CA LEU A 87 -6.27 -21.10 7.98
C LEU A 87 -5.36 -19.86 8.01
N GLN A 88 -5.16 -19.22 9.18
CA GLN A 88 -4.27 -18.07 9.36
C GLN A 88 -2.83 -18.36 8.96
N LYS A 89 -2.40 -19.63 9.06
CA LYS A 89 -1.08 -20.13 8.61
C LYS A 89 -0.85 -20.02 7.10
N SER A 90 -1.90 -19.77 6.32
CA SER A 90 -1.82 -19.56 4.85
C SER A 90 -1.29 -18.15 4.50
N TRP A 91 -1.43 -17.18 5.41
CA TRP A 91 -1.00 -15.80 5.22
C TRP A 91 0.48 -15.63 5.61
N GLY A 92 1.20 -14.82 4.85
CA GLY A 92 2.56 -14.39 5.21
C GLY A 92 2.56 -13.49 6.45
N LYS A 93 3.76 -13.16 6.94
CA LYS A 93 3.94 -12.16 8.01
C LYS A 93 3.40 -10.79 7.55
N PRO A 94 2.89 -9.94 8.46
CA PRO A 94 2.42 -8.61 8.10
C PRO A 94 3.56 -7.76 7.53
N TYR A 95 3.22 -6.92 6.55
CA TYR A 95 4.13 -5.92 6.01
C TYR A 95 4.48 -4.88 7.08
N LYS A 96 5.74 -4.42 7.07
CA LYS A 96 6.22 -3.37 7.96
C LYS A 96 6.19 -2.02 7.26
N PHE A 97 5.58 -1.05 7.91
CA PHE A 97 5.51 0.35 7.48
C PHE A 97 6.07 1.26 8.59
N SER A 98 6.41 2.50 8.26
CA SER A 98 6.70 3.49 9.29
C SER A 98 5.39 3.99 9.92
N ALA A 99 5.44 4.48 11.17
CA ALA A 99 4.27 5.09 11.82
C ALA A 99 3.75 6.33 11.06
N LYS A 100 4.59 6.99 10.26
CA LYS A 100 4.18 8.10 9.38
C LYS A 100 3.36 7.61 8.19
N ASP A 101 3.72 6.48 7.60
CA ASP A 101 3.04 5.92 6.43
C ASP A 101 1.81 5.09 6.82
N ASN A 102 1.73 4.64 8.08
CA ASN A 102 0.65 3.84 8.65
C ASN A 102 0.24 4.32 10.05
N PRO A 103 -0.36 5.52 10.18
CA PRO A 103 -0.74 6.09 11.49
C PRO A 103 -1.89 5.34 12.17
N LEU A 104 -2.68 4.57 11.41
CA LEU A 104 -3.85 3.82 11.89
C LEU A 104 -3.56 2.32 12.15
N ASP A 105 -2.28 1.95 12.25
CA ASP A 105 -1.76 0.58 12.49
C ASP A 105 -2.43 -0.52 11.63
N VAL A 106 -2.69 -0.21 10.35
CA VAL A 106 -3.32 -1.13 9.41
C VAL A 106 -2.35 -2.26 9.06
N GLN A 107 -2.69 -3.49 9.46
CA GLN A 107 -1.86 -4.67 9.17
C GLN A 107 -2.19 -5.19 7.78
N VAL A 108 -1.21 -5.22 6.88
CA VAL A 108 -1.38 -5.77 5.53
C VAL A 108 -0.65 -7.10 5.41
N TYR A 109 -1.33 -8.11 4.89
CA TYR A 109 -0.85 -9.48 4.67
C TYR A 109 -0.87 -9.83 3.18
N LYS A 110 -0.09 -10.85 2.80
CA LYS A 110 -0.07 -11.40 1.44
C LYS A 110 -0.10 -12.93 1.48
N MET A 111 -0.85 -13.52 0.55
CA MET A 111 -0.94 -14.96 0.34
C MET A 111 -0.81 -15.25 -1.17
N ALA A 112 -0.13 -16.34 -1.53
CA ALA A 112 -0.08 -16.80 -2.92
C ALA A 112 -1.42 -17.40 -3.34
N ALA A 113 -1.97 -17.04 -4.49
CA ALA A 113 -3.28 -17.54 -4.91
C ALA A 113 -3.26 -18.97 -5.52
N HIS A 114 -2.09 -19.47 -5.91
CA HIS A 114 -1.86 -20.78 -6.54
C HIS A 114 -2.59 -21.05 -7.89
N ASP A 115 -3.35 -20.08 -8.41
CA ASP A 115 -4.22 -20.20 -9.59
C ASP A 115 -3.71 -19.41 -10.83
N ARG A 116 -2.51 -18.80 -10.72
CA ARG A 116 -1.91 -17.91 -11.73
C ARG A 116 -2.63 -16.57 -11.95
N HIS A 117 -3.53 -16.12 -11.07
CA HIS A 117 -4.13 -14.77 -11.13
C HIS A 117 -3.41 -13.70 -10.29
N GLY A 118 -2.33 -14.07 -9.60
CA GLY A 118 -1.49 -13.16 -8.81
C GLY A 118 -1.44 -13.58 -7.35
N ALA A 119 -1.39 -12.60 -6.45
CA ALA A 119 -1.47 -12.81 -5.01
C ALA A 119 -2.75 -12.21 -4.43
N TRP A 120 -3.24 -12.81 -3.35
CA TRP A 120 -4.24 -12.21 -2.48
C TRP A 120 -3.54 -11.28 -1.48
N PHE A 121 -4.14 -10.11 -1.26
CA PHE A 121 -3.77 -9.21 -0.17
C PHE A 121 -4.91 -9.18 0.83
N ALA A 122 -4.57 -9.10 2.11
CA ALA A 122 -5.55 -8.81 3.15
C ALA A 122 -5.10 -7.60 3.96
N ARG A 123 -6.06 -6.86 4.51
CA ARG A 123 -5.84 -5.98 5.64
C ARG A 123 -6.72 -6.36 6.82
N ARG A 124 -6.23 -6.10 8.02
CA ARG A 124 -6.99 -6.17 9.26
C ARG A 124 -6.54 -5.04 10.19
N SER A 125 -7.48 -4.31 10.75
CA SER A 125 -7.25 -3.18 11.66
C SER A 125 -8.44 -3.01 12.60
N VAL A 126 -8.25 -2.32 13.73
CA VAL A 126 -9.29 -2.04 14.71
C VAL A 126 -9.25 -0.54 15.04
N HIS A 127 -10.41 0.12 15.01
CA HIS A 127 -10.51 1.58 15.05
C HIS A 127 -11.50 2.08 16.10
N GLU A 128 -11.22 3.26 16.65
CA GLU A 128 -12.08 3.99 17.60
C GLU A 128 -12.20 5.47 17.20
N GLY A 129 -13.19 6.16 17.79
CA GLY A 129 -13.56 7.54 17.43
C GLY A 129 -14.63 7.64 16.34
N ILE A 130 -14.98 6.52 15.69
CA ILE A 130 -16.11 6.36 14.77
C ILE A 130 -16.90 5.10 15.15
N SER A 131 -18.22 5.23 15.29
CA SER A 131 -19.11 4.13 15.68
C SER A 131 -19.33 3.15 14.52
N PHE A 132 -19.66 1.90 14.85
CA PHE A 132 -20.11 0.93 13.85
C PHE A 132 -21.28 1.48 13.01
N THR A 133 -22.22 2.19 13.64
CA THR A 133 -23.37 2.79 12.98
C THR A 133 -22.96 3.81 11.91
N LYS A 134 -22.05 4.74 12.23
CA LYS A 134 -21.53 5.74 11.27
C LYS A 134 -20.69 5.08 10.18
N MET A 135 -19.81 4.14 10.54
CA MET A 135 -18.94 3.43 9.59
C MET A 135 -19.74 2.56 8.59
N LYS A 136 -20.73 1.82 9.06
CA LYS A 136 -21.67 1.05 8.22
C LYS A 136 -22.42 1.96 7.26
N ARG A 137 -22.99 3.07 7.74
CA ARG A 137 -23.70 4.01 6.86
C ARG A 137 -22.78 4.60 5.80
N ALA A 138 -21.56 4.97 6.17
CA ALA A 138 -20.55 5.47 5.23
C ALA A 138 -20.29 4.45 4.10
N MET A 139 -20.12 3.16 4.43
CA MET A 139 -19.97 2.11 3.42
C MET A 139 -21.20 1.95 2.52
N GLN A 140 -22.40 2.04 3.09
CA GLN A 140 -23.65 1.94 2.34
C GLN A 140 -23.86 3.12 1.36
N THR A 141 -23.32 4.30 1.65
CA THR A 141 -23.48 5.50 0.80
C THR A 141 -22.28 5.80 -0.11
N GLU A 142 -21.14 5.13 0.08
CA GLU A 142 -19.88 5.35 -0.66
C GLU A 142 -20.09 5.34 -2.19
N PHE A 143 -20.71 4.29 -2.71
CA PHE A 143 -20.93 4.11 -4.14
C PHE A 143 -22.02 5.05 -4.69
N VAL A 144 -23.06 5.34 -3.91
CA VAL A 144 -24.11 6.29 -4.27
C VAL A 144 -23.54 7.71 -4.42
N LYS A 145 -22.61 8.11 -3.55
CA LYS A 145 -21.95 9.42 -3.63
C LYS A 145 -21.00 9.53 -4.82
N SER A 146 -20.29 8.45 -5.15
CA SER A 146 -19.51 8.42 -6.39
C SER A 146 -20.41 8.54 -7.62
N LEU A 147 -21.53 7.82 -7.65
CA LEU A 147 -22.53 7.90 -8.73
C LEU A 147 -23.20 9.28 -8.83
N ALA A 148 -23.21 10.07 -7.76
CA ALA A 148 -23.72 11.45 -7.80
C ALA A 148 -22.74 12.46 -8.42
N THR A 149 -21.48 12.08 -8.68
CA THR A 149 -20.45 12.97 -9.21
C THR A 149 -20.26 12.75 -10.71
N GLU A 150 -20.20 13.82 -11.49
CA GLU A 150 -19.90 13.75 -12.93
C GLU A 150 -18.42 14.08 -13.20
N GLY A 151 -17.80 13.36 -14.14
CA GLY A 151 -16.41 13.59 -14.51
C GLY A 151 -15.80 12.48 -15.37
N GLY A 152 -14.47 12.45 -15.42
CA GLY A 152 -13.70 11.41 -16.09
C GLY A 152 -13.55 10.12 -15.27
N PRO A 153 -12.70 9.18 -15.71
CA PRO A 153 -12.51 7.88 -15.05
C PRO A 153 -12.17 8.00 -13.56
N GLY A 154 -12.96 7.38 -12.71
CA GLY A 154 -12.82 7.45 -11.25
C GLY A 154 -13.35 8.72 -10.58
N ALA A 155 -14.15 9.53 -11.28
CA ALA A 155 -14.80 10.70 -10.67
C ALA A 155 -15.70 10.29 -9.49
N GLY A 156 -15.71 11.13 -8.45
CA GLY A 156 -16.49 10.89 -7.23
C GLY A 156 -15.99 9.76 -6.32
N ALA A 157 -14.92 9.05 -6.68
CA ALA A 157 -14.38 7.97 -5.85
C ALA A 157 -13.90 8.50 -4.48
N VAL A 158 -14.50 7.98 -3.40
CA VAL A 158 -14.01 8.22 -2.01
C VAL A 158 -12.62 7.59 -1.83
N ARG A 159 -12.48 6.35 -2.29
CA ARG A 159 -11.23 5.58 -2.32
C ARG A 159 -11.20 4.69 -3.56
N GLY A 160 -10.01 4.45 -4.11
CA GLY A 160 -9.78 3.51 -5.21
C GLY A 160 -10.47 3.82 -6.56
N ILE A 161 -11.77 3.55 -6.66
CA ILE A 161 -12.53 3.34 -7.91
C ILE A 161 -13.85 4.13 -7.83
N GLY A 162 -14.27 4.76 -8.94
CA GLY A 162 -15.54 5.47 -9.06
C GLY A 162 -16.64 4.64 -9.71
N VAL A 163 -17.90 5.01 -9.45
CA VAL A 163 -19.10 4.38 -10.03
C VAL A 163 -19.59 5.18 -11.22
N ASP A 164 -19.57 4.59 -12.41
CA ASP A 164 -20.07 5.23 -13.63
C ASP A 164 -21.58 5.02 -13.78
N ARG A 165 -22.05 3.78 -13.54
CA ARG A 165 -23.43 3.35 -13.74
C ARG A 165 -23.77 2.15 -12.84
N ARG A 166 -24.96 2.13 -12.24
CA ARG A 166 -25.60 0.89 -11.78
C ARG A 166 -26.45 0.31 -12.91
N ILE A 167 -26.33 -1.00 -13.12
CA ILE A 167 -27.05 -1.74 -14.16
C ILE A 167 -28.21 -2.53 -13.53
N GLU A 168 -27.93 -3.27 -12.46
CA GLU A 168 -28.91 -4.14 -11.78
C GLU A 168 -29.00 -3.84 -10.29
N LYS A 169 -30.18 -4.04 -9.70
CA LYS A 169 -30.42 -4.01 -8.24
C LYS A 169 -31.47 -5.06 -7.88
N LEU A 170 -31.04 -6.12 -7.20
CA LEU A 170 -31.84 -7.28 -6.78
C LEU A 170 -31.81 -7.42 -5.25
N GLN A 171 -32.97 -7.68 -4.64
CA GLN A 171 -33.08 -7.88 -3.19
C GLN A 171 -33.17 -9.38 -2.87
N ALA A 172 -32.23 -9.88 -2.06
CA ALA A 172 -32.17 -11.29 -1.63
C ALA A 172 -32.93 -11.49 -0.31
N GLY A 173 -34.23 -11.17 -0.32
CA GLY A 173 -35.08 -11.24 0.86
C GLY A 173 -34.55 -10.37 2.01
N LYS A 174 -34.37 -10.98 3.19
CA LYS A 174 -33.73 -10.34 4.36
C LYS A 174 -32.22 -10.57 4.45
N THR A 175 -31.66 -11.47 3.63
CA THR A 175 -30.23 -11.82 3.70
C THR A 175 -29.34 -10.67 3.23
N GLY A 176 -29.79 -9.91 2.22
CA GLY A 176 -29.00 -8.80 1.70
C GLY A 176 -29.42 -8.36 0.30
N GLN A 177 -28.53 -7.64 -0.36
CA GLN A 177 -28.74 -7.03 -1.66
C GLN A 177 -27.66 -7.48 -2.64
N VAL A 178 -28.00 -7.57 -3.93
CA VAL A 178 -27.10 -7.89 -5.03
C VAL A 178 -27.27 -6.85 -6.13
N GLU A 179 -26.20 -6.15 -6.49
CA GLU A 179 -26.19 -5.09 -7.50
C GLU A 179 -25.13 -5.35 -8.57
N VAL A 180 -25.36 -4.90 -9.80
CA VAL A 180 -24.31 -4.88 -10.84
C VAL A 180 -23.90 -3.43 -11.07
N TYR A 181 -22.62 -3.14 -10.83
CA TYR A 181 -22.03 -1.82 -11.08
C TYR A 181 -20.99 -1.87 -12.20
N GLN A 182 -21.01 -0.84 -13.03
CA GLN A 182 -19.98 -0.47 -13.98
C GLN A 182 -19.15 0.65 -13.35
N LEU A 183 -17.88 0.36 -13.11
CA LEU A 183 -16.95 1.18 -12.34
C LEU A 183 -15.78 1.62 -13.22
N SER A 184 -15.13 2.74 -12.88
CA SER A 184 -13.91 3.19 -13.55
C SER A 184 -12.83 3.69 -12.58
N ALA A 185 -11.57 3.59 -13.00
CA ALA A 185 -10.43 4.14 -12.27
C ALA A 185 -9.34 4.65 -13.21
N GLN A 186 -8.80 5.84 -12.92
CA GLN A 186 -7.59 6.33 -13.57
C GLN A 186 -6.36 5.82 -12.82
N PHE A 187 -5.53 5.01 -13.49
CA PHE A 187 -4.22 4.63 -12.99
C PHE A 187 -3.16 5.67 -13.36
N PRO A 188 -2.05 5.82 -12.61
CA PRO A 188 -0.99 6.78 -12.92
C PRO A 188 -0.49 6.71 -14.37
N GLY A 189 -0.15 7.87 -14.93
CA GLY A 189 0.23 8.00 -16.33
C GLY A 189 1.60 7.37 -16.68
N PRO A 190 1.84 7.00 -17.96
CA PRO A 190 0.90 7.03 -19.09
C PRO A 190 0.20 5.67 -19.22
N THR A 191 -0.94 5.49 -18.54
CA THR A 191 -1.72 4.25 -18.61
C THR A 191 -3.19 4.53 -18.91
N THR A 192 -3.80 3.65 -19.71
CA THR A 192 -5.22 3.71 -20.07
C THR A 192 -6.10 3.60 -18.82
N PRO A 193 -7.22 4.34 -18.75
CA PRO A 193 -8.28 4.11 -17.76
C PRO A 193 -8.68 2.64 -17.64
N ARG A 194 -9.04 2.21 -16.43
CA ARG A 194 -9.59 0.88 -16.18
C ARG A 194 -11.08 0.96 -16.00
N GLU A 195 -11.74 -0.07 -16.49
CA GLU A 195 -13.14 -0.37 -16.26
C GLU A 195 -13.23 -1.66 -15.43
N PHE A 196 -14.18 -1.73 -14.51
CA PHE A 196 -14.54 -2.96 -13.81
C PHE A 196 -16.06 -3.13 -13.85
N VAL A 197 -16.52 -4.33 -14.21
CA VAL A 197 -17.93 -4.70 -14.09
C VAL A 197 -18.03 -5.69 -12.95
N THR A 198 -18.68 -5.31 -11.86
CA THR A 198 -18.72 -6.09 -10.62
C THR A 198 -20.16 -6.42 -10.22
N LEU A 199 -20.37 -7.67 -9.80
CA LEU A 199 -21.51 -8.03 -8.96
C LEU A 199 -21.09 -7.67 -7.52
N LEU A 200 -21.74 -6.65 -6.96
CA LEU A 200 -21.60 -6.25 -5.56
C LEU A 200 -22.68 -6.96 -4.75
N MET A 201 -22.32 -7.60 -3.65
CA MET A 201 -23.29 -8.19 -2.71
C MET A 201 -23.06 -7.57 -1.35
N THR A 202 -24.13 -7.16 -0.66
CA THR A 202 -24.03 -6.57 0.68
C THR A 202 -25.00 -7.21 1.66
N SER A 203 -24.60 -7.35 2.92
CA SER A 203 -25.38 -8.06 3.94
C SER A 203 -25.07 -7.64 5.38
N GLU A 204 -26.10 -7.67 6.22
CA GLU A 204 -26.07 -7.51 7.68
C GLU A 204 -26.34 -8.85 8.44
N ASP A 205 -26.51 -9.95 7.69
CA ASP A 205 -26.80 -11.32 8.15
C ASP A 205 -25.77 -12.28 7.52
N ALA A 206 -24.49 -11.91 7.63
CA ALA A 206 -23.37 -12.54 6.94
C ALA A 206 -22.51 -13.45 7.83
N LEU A 207 -22.52 -13.22 9.15
CA LEU A 207 -21.76 -13.99 10.13
C LEU A 207 -22.63 -15.04 10.82
N THR A 208 -22.00 -16.12 11.26
CA THR A 208 -22.64 -17.21 12.01
C THR A 208 -22.13 -17.25 13.45
N THR A 209 -22.58 -18.23 14.24
CA THR A 209 -22.05 -18.49 15.60
C THR A 209 -20.54 -18.77 15.62
N ARG A 210 -19.90 -19.06 14.47
CA ARG A 210 -18.43 -19.16 14.34
C ARG A 210 -17.70 -17.82 14.51
N SER A 211 -18.43 -16.71 14.43
CA SER A 211 -17.93 -15.36 14.68
C SER A 211 -18.54 -14.74 15.95
N ALA A 212 -19.24 -15.52 16.78
CA ALA A 212 -19.76 -15.08 18.07
C ALA A 212 -18.70 -15.35 19.17
N PRO A 213 -18.23 -14.34 19.93
CA PRO A 213 -17.29 -14.50 21.05
C PRO A 213 -17.62 -15.65 21.99
N ASP A 214 -18.85 -15.64 22.52
CA ASP A 214 -19.33 -16.60 23.51
C ASP A 214 -20.09 -17.77 22.86
N GLY A 215 -19.97 -17.93 21.53
CA GLY A 215 -20.79 -18.85 20.72
C GLY A 215 -22.28 -18.49 20.61
N GLN A 216 -22.77 -17.50 21.37
CA GLN A 216 -24.17 -17.10 21.46
C GLN A 216 -24.48 -15.77 20.74
N HIS A 217 -23.74 -14.70 21.06
CA HIS A 217 -24.01 -13.37 20.51
C HIS A 217 -23.14 -13.07 19.28
N ILE A 218 -23.76 -12.94 18.11
CA ILE A 218 -23.09 -12.49 16.88
C ILE A 218 -23.00 -10.95 16.95
N PRO A 219 -21.79 -10.35 16.87
CA PRO A 219 -21.62 -8.89 16.95
C PRO A 219 -22.28 -8.18 15.77
N ARG A 220 -22.61 -6.88 15.92
CA ARG A 220 -23.06 -6.05 14.79
C ARG A 220 -21.98 -6.08 13.70
N HIS A 221 -22.40 -6.34 12.47
CA HIS A 221 -21.49 -6.51 11.34
C HIS A 221 -22.13 -6.08 10.02
N TYR A 222 -21.29 -5.78 9.03
CA TYR A 222 -21.71 -5.51 7.66
C TYR A 222 -20.64 -6.04 6.70
N MET A 223 -21.06 -6.84 5.73
CA MET A 223 -20.18 -7.47 4.74
C MET A 223 -20.51 -6.95 3.33
N ILE A 224 -19.46 -6.67 2.57
CA ILE A 224 -19.47 -6.34 1.15
C ILE A 224 -18.63 -7.38 0.42
N MET A 225 -19.15 -7.96 -0.64
CA MET A 225 -18.42 -8.85 -1.53
C MET A 225 -18.44 -8.27 -2.96
N SER A 226 -17.31 -8.30 -3.64
CA SER A 226 -17.17 -7.86 -5.04
C SER A 226 -16.60 -9.01 -5.86
N ARG A 227 -17.19 -9.27 -7.02
CA ARG A 227 -16.74 -10.29 -7.96
C ARG A 227 -16.96 -9.84 -9.40
N PRO A 228 -16.01 -10.07 -10.33
CA PRO A 228 -16.17 -9.63 -11.71
C PRO A 228 -17.34 -10.33 -12.37
N VAL A 229 -18.19 -9.60 -13.09
CA VAL A 229 -19.35 -10.18 -13.79
C VAL A 229 -19.40 -9.74 -15.24
N LYS A 230 -19.69 -10.68 -16.15
CA LYS A 230 -20.03 -10.36 -17.55
C LYS A 230 -21.52 -10.08 -17.64
N HIS A 231 -21.90 -8.84 -17.92
CA HIS A 231 -23.28 -8.42 -18.07
C HIS A 231 -23.59 -8.04 -19.53
N PRO A 232 -24.73 -8.45 -20.12
CA PRO A 232 -25.07 -8.10 -21.52
C PRO A 232 -25.09 -6.60 -21.81
N GLU A 233 -25.55 -5.78 -20.86
CA GLU A 233 -25.54 -4.31 -20.99
C GLU A 233 -24.17 -3.65 -20.74
N ALA A 234 -23.18 -4.39 -20.23
CA ALA A 234 -21.84 -3.89 -19.96
C ALA A 234 -20.87 -4.29 -21.10
N GLY A 235 -21.18 -3.81 -22.31
CA GLY A 235 -20.33 -4.00 -23.49
C GLY A 235 -18.98 -3.27 -23.37
N GLU A 236 -18.00 -3.67 -24.19
CA GLU A 236 -16.66 -3.08 -24.18
C GLU A 236 -16.69 -1.58 -24.50
N ARG A 237 -16.19 -0.73 -23.60
CA ARG A 237 -16.10 0.71 -23.82
C ARG A 237 -14.76 1.11 -24.44
N SER A 238 -14.82 1.85 -25.55
CA SER A 238 -13.65 2.45 -26.18
C SER A 238 -12.93 3.38 -25.21
N GLY A 239 -11.59 3.30 -25.16
CA GLY A 239 -10.75 4.10 -24.26
C GLY A 239 -10.50 3.49 -22.88
N TYR A 240 -11.10 2.33 -22.56
CA TYR A 240 -10.91 1.62 -21.29
C TYR A 240 -10.19 0.27 -21.48
N ILE A 241 -9.54 -0.22 -20.43
CA ILE A 241 -9.09 -1.60 -20.30
C ILE A 241 -9.92 -2.27 -19.22
N LEU A 242 -10.58 -3.39 -19.56
CA LEU A 242 -11.32 -4.19 -18.60
C LEU A 242 -10.35 -4.84 -17.59
N GLY A 243 -10.47 -4.44 -16.34
CA GLY A 243 -9.83 -5.06 -15.19
C GLY A 243 -10.75 -6.08 -14.50
N LYS A 244 -10.18 -6.83 -13.57
CA LYS A 244 -10.88 -7.74 -12.66
C LYS A 244 -10.56 -7.32 -11.23
N TYR A 245 -11.60 -7.21 -10.41
CA TYR A 245 -11.49 -6.91 -8.99
C TYR A 245 -12.34 -7.89 -8.19
N GLU A 246 -11.71 -8.60 -7.27
CA GLU A 246 -12.31 -9.63 -6.43
C GLU A 246 -12.04 -9.24 -4.97
N SER A 247 -13.06 -9.07 -4.15
CA SER A 247 -12.86 -8.71 -2.74
C SER A 247 -13.97 -9.20 -1.81
N VAL A 248 -13.61 -9.35 -0.54
CA VAL A 248 -14.54 -9.38 0.60
C VAL A 248 -14.08 -8.32 1.58
N GLU A 249 -14.99 -7.50 2.04
CA GLU A 249 -14.77 -6.47 3.06
C GLU A 249 -15.81 -6.66 4.16
N LEU A 250 -15.37 -6.69 5.41
CA LEU A 250 -16.18 -6.95 6.60
C LEU A 250 -15.82 -5.91 7.66
N ILE A 251 -16.82 -5.20 8.15
CA ILE A 251 -16.73 -4.52 9.45
C ILE A 251 -17.52 -5.30 10.49
N ARG A 252 -16.99 -5.39 11.70
CA ARG A 252 -17.71 -5.90 12.88
C ARG A 252 -17.25 -5.21 14.13
N GLU A 253 -18.09 -5.19 15.15
CA GLU A 253 -17.72 -4.68 16.46
C GLU A 253 -16.82 -5.65 17.22
N VAL A 254 -15.90 -5.09 18.01
CA VAL A 254 -15.31 -5.73 19.18
C VAL A 254 -16.26 -5.44 20.35
N PRO A 255 -17.09 -6.40 20.80
CA PRO A 255 -18.32 -6.10 21.57
C PRO A 255 -18.05 -5.87 23.07
N LEU A 256 -17.31 -4.81 23.42
CA LEU A 256 -17.01 -4.44 24.82
C LEU A 256 -18.29 -4.08 25.61
N HIS A 257 -19.31 -3.59 24.91
CA HIS A 257 -20.65 -3.32 25.40
C HIS A 257 -21.69 -4.03 24.51
N THR A 258 -22.64 -4.72 25.14
CA THR A 258 -23.78 -5.32 24.44
C THR A 258 -24.79 -4.24 24.05
N SER A 259 -25.19 -4.19 22.78
CA SER A 259 -26.17 -3.20 22.31
C SER A 259 -27.55 -3.52 22.88
N THR A 260 -28.18 -2.50 23.46
CA THR A 260 -29.58 -2.56 23.93
C THR A 260 -30.59 -2.76 22.79
N ARG A 261 -30.19 -2.50 21.54
CA ARG A 261 -31.02 -2.66 20.33
C ARG A 261 -30.83 -4.01 19.63
N SER A 262 -29.80 -4.78 19.98
CA SER A 262 -29.44 -6.04 19.28
C SER A 262 -30.19 -7.28 19.77
N ALA A 263 -31.46 -7.12 20.15
CA ALA A 263 -32.39 -8.24 20.27
C ALA A 263 -32.74 -8.75 18.85
N SER A 264 -31.86 -9.59 18.29
CA SER A 264 -32.15 -10.35 17.07
C SER A 264 -33.45 -11.14 17.24
N THR A 265 -34.19 -11.36 16.15
CA THR A 265 -35.54 -11.96 16.21
C THR A 265 -35.57 -13.35 16.85
N SER A 266 -34.42 -14.04 16.93
CA SER A 266 -34.22 -15.30 17.65
C SER A 266 -34.44 -15.19 19.17
N ASN A 267 -34.15 -14.05 19.78
CA ASN A 267 -34.25 -13.84 21.23
C ASN A 267 -35.64 -13.43 21.72
N LEU A 268 -36.53 -12.98 20.83
CA LEU A 268 -37.93 -12.66 21.19
C LEU A 268 -38.76 -13.90 21.56
N LEU A 269 -38.35 -15.09 21.10
CA LEU A 269 -39.05 -16.34 21.42
C LEU A 269 -38.60 -16.94 22.76
N GLN A 270 -37.32 -16.81 23.14
CA GLN A 270 -36.80 -17.38 24.39
C GLN A 270 -37.29 -16.63 25.65
N HIS A 271 -37.59 -15.33 25.54
CA HIS A 271 -38.05 -14.55 26.70
C HIS A 271 -39.52 -14.81 27.10
N ASN A 272 -40.31 -15.46 26.24
CA ASN A 272 -41.73 -15.74 26.49
C ASN A 272 -42.00 -17.14 27.07
N GLU A 273 -41.05 -18.08 27.01
CA GLU A 273 -41.24 -19.46 27.48
C GLU A 273 -40.58 -19.76 28.85
N ALA A 274 -39.83 -18.80 29.41
CA ALA A 274 -38.97 -19.02 30.58
C ALA A 274 -39.29 -18.10 31.78
N HIS A 275 -40.58 -17.87 32.11
CA HIS A 275 -40.96 -17.24 33.38
C HIS A 275 -42.34 -17.63 33.93
N ASP A 276 -42.58 -18.94 34.06
CA ASP A 276 -43.50 -19.45 35.08
C ASP A 276 -42.70 -20.16 36.19
N HIS A 277 -43.05 -19.89 37.45
CA HIS A 277 -42.40 -20.39 38.69
C HIS A 277 -41.01 -19.84 39.07
N ALA A 278 -40.96 -18.65 39.68
CA ALA A 278 -40.13 -18.41 40.87
C ALA A 278 -40.61 -17.19 41.67
N THR A 279 -40.87 -17.36 42.96
CA THR A 279 -41.29 -16.27 43.87
C THR A 279 -40.08 -15.53 44.45
N GLY A 280 -39.94 -14.24 44.15
CA GLY A 280 -38.95 -13.38 44.79
C GLY A 280 -39.20 -11.91 44.45
N ARG A 281 -39.58 -11.10 45.44
CA ARG A 281 -39.68 -9.64 45.25
C ARG A 281 -38.27 -9.06 45.29
N ASP A 282 -37.83 -8.49 44.18
CA ASP A 282 -36.93 -7.34 44.26
C ASP A 282 -37.52 -6.15 43.51
N ARG A 283 -37.27 -4.94 44.01
CA ARG A 283 -37.99 -3.72 43.62
C ARG A 283 -37.02 -2.68 43.07
N GLY A 284 -37.18 -2.36 41.79
CA GLY A 284 -36.77 -1.05 41.26
C GLY A 284 -35.59 -1.05 40.28
N SER A 285 -35.86 -1.40 39.03
CA SER A 285 -35.27 -0.69 37.90
C SER A 285 -36.43 -0.10 37.10
N THR A 286 -36.54 1.22 37.11
CA THR A 286 -37.66 1.94 36.48
C THR A 286 -37.54 1.81 34.97
N ILE A 287 -38.50 1.15 34.33
CA ILE A 287 -38.71 1.28 32.88
C ILE A 287 -39.07 2.74 32.62
N SER A 288 -38.10 3.55 32.21
CA SER A 288 -38.31 4.96 31.91
C SER A 288 -39.06 5.07 30.59
N TYR A 289 -40.35 5.35 30.70
CA TYR A 289 -41.23 5.78 29.63
C TYR A 289 -40.63 7.01 28.91
N ALA A 290 -39.86 6.76 27.85
CA ALA A 290 -39.06 7.78 27.15
C ALA A 290 -39.54 8.08 25.73
N GLU A 291 -40.65 7.47 25.27
CA GLU A 291 -41.21 7.68 23.93
C GLU A 291 -41.96 9.02 23.76
N SER A 292 -42.07 9.85 24.80
CA SER A 292 -42.83 11.11 24.78
C SER A 292 -41.99 12.40 24.82
N ARG A 293 -40.68 12.32 24.51
CA ARG A 293 -39.86 13.50 24.19
C ARG A 293 -39.33 13.38 22.75
N GLY A 294 -39.39 14.48 22.01
CA GLY A 294 -39.22 14.51 20.55
C GLY A 294 -37.81 14.14 20.04
N LYS A 295 -37.60 14.34 18.73
CA LYS A 295 -36.47 13.86 17.90
C LYS A 295 -35.02 14.06 18.41
N GLN A 296 -34.80 14.74 19.54
CA GLN A 296 -33.49 14.93 20.18
C GLN A 296 -33.22 13.99 21.37
N ALA A 297 -34.16 13.11 21.75
CA ALA A 297 -34.00 12.17 22.88
C ALA A 297 -33.45 10.77 22.49
N LYS A 298 -32.57 10.67 21.47
CA LYS A 298 -31.81 9.43 21.22
C LYS A 298 -30.73 9.31 22.30
N GLY A 299 -30.97 8.47 23.30
CA GLY A 299 -29.90 8.03 24.20
C GLY A 299 -28.78 7.36 23.41
N ILE A 300 -27.53 7.69 23.77
CA ILE A 300 -26.32 7.05 23.25
C ILE A 300 -26.37 5.57 23.63
N ASP A 301 -26.30 4.66 22.65
CA ASP A 301 -26.17 3.23 22.93
C ASP A 301 -24.70 2.98 23.30
N ALA A 302 -24.43 2.34 24.43
CA ALA A 302 -23.06 2.10 24.88
C ALA A 302 -22.27 1.24 23.86
N ALA A 303 -22.97 0.44 23.05
CA ALA A 303 -22.36 -0.29 21.94
C ALA A 303 -21.84 0.60 20.81
N ASP A 304 -22.29 1.85 20.64
CA ASP A 304 -21.69 2.78 19.67
C ASP A 304 -20.28 3.27 20.11
N LEU A 305 -19.83 2.94 21.34
CA LEU A 305 -18.45 3.09 21.81
C LEU A 305 -17.57 1.85 21.50
N ASN A 306 -18.13 0.75 20.98
CA ASN A 306 -17.36 -0.44 20.66
C ASN A 306 -16.33 -0.15 19.55
N PRO A 307 -15.05 -0.58 19.71
CA PRO A 307 -14.08 -0.54 18.63
C PRO A 307 -14.57 -1.31 17.40
N VAL A 308 -14.36 -0.77 16.20
CA VAL A 308 -14.76 -1.43 14.95
C VAL A 308 -13.56 -2.13 14.34
N GLU A 309 -13.62 -3.45 14.25
CA GLU A 309 -12.68 -4.25 13.48
C GLU A 309 -13.05 -4.20 11.99
N TRP A 310 -12.06 -3.89 11.16
CA TRP A 310 -12.20 -3.82 9.70
C TRP A 310 -11.25 -4.80 9.03
N ILE A 311 -11.82 -5.77 8.32
CA ILE A 311 -11.10 -6.77 7.53
C ILE A 311 -11.43 -6.56 6.05
N MET A 312 -10.44 -6.63 5.18
CA MET A 312 -10.66 -6.70 3.73
C MET A 312 -9.66 -7.64 3.09
N VAL A 313 -10.14 -8.53 2.23
CA VAL A 313 -9.34 -9.44 1.40
C VAL A 313 -9.60 -9.08 -0.05
N THR A 314 -8.56 -8.89 -0.85
CA THR A 314 -8.67 -8.40 -2.23
C THR A 314 -7.64 -9.00 -3.17
N ARG A 315 -8.03 -9.14 -4.43
CA ARG A 315 -7.15 -9.39 -5.58
C ARG A 315 -7.61 -8.51 -6.75
N SER A 316 -6.64 -7.92 -7.44
CA SER A 316 -6.90 -7.01 -8.57
C SER A 316 -5.96 -7.35 -9.72
N ASP A 317 -6.53 -7.58 -10.90
CA ASP A 317 -5.81 -7.63 -12.17
C ASP A 317 -6.28 -6.43 -13.02
N PRO A 318 -5.49 -5.35 -13.16
CA PRO A 318 -5.89 -4.16 -13.90
C PRO A 318 -5.89 -4.39 -15.43
N GLY A 319 -5.52 -5.58 -15.90
CA GLY A 319 -5.53 -5.93 -17.32
C GLY A 319 -4.52 -5.17 -18.17
N GLY A 320 -4.45 -5.56 -19.44
CA GLY A 320 -3.53 -5.00 -20.42
C GLY A 320 -2.06 -5.31 -20.10
N GLY A 321 -1.17 -4.39 -20.47
CA GLY A 321 0.28 -4.59 -20.43
C GLY A 321 1.00 -4.26 -19.11
N ILE A 322 0.30 -3.98 -18.00
CA ILE A 322 0.98 -3.64 -16.73
C ILE A 322 1.56 -4.92 -16.10
N PRO A 323 2.87 -5.00 -15.83
CA PRO A 323 3.46 -6.18 -15.19
C PRO A 323 2.92 -6.36 -13.77
N ARG A 324 2.38 -7.54 -13.46
CA ARG A 324 1.75 -7.83 -12.15
C ARG A 324 2.63 -7.52 -10.93
N PHE A 325 3.95 -7.78 -11.01
CA PHE A 325 4.88 -7.44 -9.93
C PHE A 325 4.90 -5.93 -9.59
N MET A 326 4.56 -5.07 -10.54
CA MET A 326 4.48 -3.62 -10.33
C MET A 326 3.21 -3.23 -9.57
N VAL A 327 2.10 -3.92 -9.85
CA VAL A 327 0.82 -3.80 -9.11
C VAL A 327 1.04 -4.28 -7.68
N GLU A 328 1.43 -5.55 -7.52
CA GLU A 328 1.64 -6.21 -6.22
C GLU A 328 2.64 -5.50 -5.30
N ARG A 329 3.58 -4.72 -5.85
CA ARG A 329 4.56 -3.97 -5.06
C ARG A 329 3.96 -2.75 -4.35
N GLY A 330 2.94 -2.13 -4.92
CA GLY A 330 2.33 -0.92 -4.35
C GLY A 330 0.91 -1.09 -3.81
N THR A 331 0.25 -2.22 -4.12
CA THR A 331 -1.01 -2.63 -3.46
C THR A 331 -0.99 -2.47 -1.93
N PRO A 332 0.10 -2.82 -1.19
CA PRO A 332 0.11 -2.65 0.26
C PRO A 332 -0.01 -1.19 0.71
N SER A 333 0.66 -0.26 0.01
CA SER A 333 0.60 1.17 0.34
C SER A 333 -0.73 1.83 -0.08
N SER A 334 -1.33 1.41 -1.20
CA SER A 334 -2.65 1.92 -1.59
C SER A 334 -3.74 1.48 -0.62
N ILE A 335 -3.70 0.21 -0.16
CA ILE A 335 -4.64 -0.31 0.84
C ILE A 335 -4.63 0.54 2.12
N ILE A 336 -3.46 0.98 2.60
CA ILE A 336 -3.34 1.84 3.79
C ILE A 336 -3.87 3.25 3.50
N ALA A 337 -3.49 3.85 2.38
CA ALA A 337 -3.94 5.18 1.99
C ALA A 337 -5.48 5.27 1.84
N ASP A 338 -6.11 4.21 1.35
CA ASP A 338 -7.57 4.13 1.19
C ASP A 338 -8.32 4.04 2.53
N VAL A 339 -7.68 3.55 3.61
CA VAL A 339 -8.24 3.62 4.98
C VAL A 339 -8.33 5.07 5.45
N GLY A 340 -7.26 5.84 5.24
CA GLY A 340 -7.21 7.27 5.59
C GLY A 340 -8.27 8.07 4.84
N LYS A 341 -8.33 7.95 3.51
CA LYS A 341 -9.35 8.64 2.70
C LYS A 341 -10.78 8.31 3.13
N PHE A 342 -11.06 7.04 3.42
CA PHE A 342 -12.38 6.62 3.87
C PHE A 342 -12.75 7.30 5.19
N PHE A 343 -11.84 7.34 6.18
CA PHE A 343 -12.14 8.02 7.44
C PHE A 343 -12.17 9.54 7.32
N ASP A 344 -11.31 10.17 6.52
CA ASP A 344 -11.40 11.60 6.25
C ASP A 344 -12.79 11.97 5.71
N TRP A 345 -13.31 11.18 4.76
CA TRP A 345 -14.63 11.37 4.19
C TRP A 345 -15.80 11.00 5.13
N ALA A 346 -15.73 9.82 5.76
CA ALA A 346 -16.80 9.31 6.62
C ALA A 346 -16.96 10.13 7.89
N CYS A 347 -15.87 10.65 8.44
CA CYS A 347 -15.89 11.49 9.62
C CYS A 347 -16.38 12.92 9.32
N SER A 348 -16.02 13.48 8.16
CA SER A 348 -16.34 14.87 7.79
C SER A 348 -17.73 15.10 7.20
N SER A 349 -18.56 14.07 7.02
CA SER A 349 -19.82 14.16 6.28
C SER A 349 -21.04 14.09 7.21
N ASP A 350 -21.67 15.24 7.47
CA ASP A 350 -22.90 15.33 8.26
C ASP A 350 -24.07 14.52 7.65
N GLU A 351 -24.07 14.33 6.33
CA GLU A 351 -25.04 13.48 5.60
C GLU A 351 -24.99 12.02 6.09
N VAL A 352 -23.81 11.54 6.48
CA VAL A 352 -23.58 10.19 7.06
C VAL A 352 -24.08 10.09 8.51
N SER A 353 -24.49 11.20 9.15
CA SER A 353 -25.09 11.15 10.49
C SER A 353 -26.62 10.99 10.49
N ASN A 354 -27.34 11.56 9.51
CA ASN A 354 -28.77 11.88 9.66
C ASN A 354 -29.75 11.22 8.66
N ALA A 355 -29.31 10.44 7.67
CA ALA A 355 -30.21 9.78 6.72
C ALA A 355 -30.71 8.39 7.18
N ASP A 356 -32.01 8.13 7.06
CA ASP A 356 -32.55 6.76 7.11
C ASP A 356 -32.24 6.05 5.78
N THR A 357 -31.68 4.85 5.87
CA THR A 357 -30.66 4.31 4.94
C THR A 357 -31.15 3.74 3.60
N VAL A 358 -32.35 4.10 3.16
CA VAL A 358 -32.89 3.66 1.86
C VAL A 358 -33.40 4.84 1.04
N GLU A 359 -34.20 5.72 1.64
CA GLU A 359 -34.86 6.81 0.91
C GLU A 359 -33.88 7.87 0.39
N ALA A 360 -32.83 8.23 1.15
CA ALA A 360 -31.89 9.26 0.73
C ALA A 360 -31.05 8.84 -0.49
N GLY A 361 -30.61 7.57 -0.52
CA GLY A 361 -29.87 7.02 -1.66
C GLY A 361 -30.76 6.92 -2.90
N GLU A 362 -31.98 6.38 -2.74
CA GLU A 362 -32.92 6.30 -3.85
C GLU A 362 -33.42 7.66 -4.33
N ALA A 363 -33.55 8.66 -3.47
CA ALA A 363 -33.94 10.02 -3.87
C ALA A 363 -32.87 10.68 -4.75
N LEU A 364 -31.59 10.53 -4.37
CA LEU A 364 -30.46 11.06 -5.15
C LEU A 364 -30.32 10.34 -6.51
N GLU A 365 -30.55 9.03 -6.55
CA GLU A 365 -30.59 8.25 -7.78
C GLU A 365 -31.79 8.58 -8.68
N ARG A 366 -32.98 8.80 -8.10
CA ARG A 366 -34.19 9.19 -8.84
C ARG A 366 -34.04 10.56 -9.50
N GLN A 367 -33.33 11.50 -8.86
CA GLN A 367 -33.02 12.80 -9.46
C GLN A 367 -32.17 12.68 -10.75
N ARG A 368 -31.25 11.71 -10.80
CA ARG A 368 -30.37 11.48 -11.97
C ARG A 368 -30.97 10.52 -13.01
N SER A 369 -31.99 9.74 -12.64
CA SER A 369 -32.70 8.78 -13.51
C SER A 369 -33.85 9.40 -14.33
N ALA A 370 -34.15 10.69 -14.17
CA ALA A 370 -35.21 11.35 -14.90
C ALA A 370 -34.82 11.57 -16.39
N PRO A 371 -35.58 11.06 -17.37
CA PRO A 371 -35.20 11.17 -18.78
C PRO A 371 -35.41 12.59 -19.32
N THR A 372 -34.39 13.13 -19.98
CA THR A 372 -34.49 14.35 -20.81
C THR A 372 -35.30 14.08 -22.07
N ALA A 373 -36.63 14.19 -21.95
CA ALA A 373 -37.54 14.14 -23.09
C ALA A 373 -37.41 15.42 -23.93
N ASN A 374 -36.75 15.32 -25.08
CA ASN A 374 -36.71 16.38 -26.09
C ASN A 374 -37.66 16.04 -27.25
N GLY A 375 -38.63 16.93 -27.49
CA GLY A 375 -39.31 17.08 -28.77
C GLY A 375 -40.67 16.41 -28.92
N ASP A 376 -41.74 17.19 -28.70
CA ASP A 376 -42.69 17.43 -29.79
C ASP A 376 -43.32 18.83 -29.68
N VAL A 377 -43.84 19.34 -30.79
CA VAL A 377 -44.32 20.71 -30.97
C VAL A 377 -45.85 20.75 -30.94
N THR A 378 -46.45 21.47 -29.99
CA THR A 378 -47.73 22.15 -30.23
C THR A 378 -47.98 23.26 -29.21
N ALA A 379 -48.22 24.48 -29.69
CA ALA A 379 -48.80 25.56 -28.88
C ALA A 379 -50.33 25.36 -28.78
N PRO A 380 -51.00 25.91 -27.76
CA PRO A 380 -51.37 27.33 -27.86
C PRO A 380 -51.26 28.15 -26.55
N ALA A 381 -51.00 29.45 -26.73
CA ALA A 381 -51.28 30.53 -25.76
C ALA A 381 -52.75 31.03 -25.96
N PRO A 382 -53.29 32.08 -25.28
CA PRO A 382 -52.63 33.02 -24.35
C PRO A 382 -53.45 33.51 -23.12
N ALA A 383 -52.75 34.18 -22.19
CA ALA A 383 -53.14 35.40 -21.45
C ALA A 383 -51.93 35.80 -20.57
N ALA A 384 -51.20 36.88 -20.88
CA ALA A 384 -51.38 38.25 -20.34
C ALA A 384 -51.15 38.33 -18.81
N GLU A 385 -50.40 39.26 -18.22
CA GLU A 385 -49.57 40.39 -18.67
C GLU A 385 -48.66 40.83 -17.47
N SER A 386 -47.61 41.65 -17.54
CA SER A 386 -46.95 42.43 -18.62
C SER A 386 -45.49 42.75 -18.20
N ALA A 387 -44.51 42.81 -19.14
CA ALA A 387 -43.75 44.03 -19.52
C ALA A 387 -42.65 44.56 -18.54
N ILE A 388 -41.51 45.17 -18.94
CA ILE A 388 -41.17 45.81 -20.23
C ILE A 388 -39.63 45.97 -20.46
N HIS A 389 -39.23 46.01 -21.75
CA HIS A 389 -37.99 46.55 -22.39
C HIS A 389 -36.54 46.11 -22.04
N ALA A 390 -35.88 45.57 -23.08
CA ALA A 390 -34.47 45.83 -23.44
C ALA A 390 -34.34 47.08 -24.35
N PRO A 391 -33.13 47.54 -24.75
CA PRO A 391 -32.52 46.96 -25.96
C PRO A 391 -30.97 46.85 -25.98
N SER A 392 -30.50 46.10 -26.97
CA SER A 392 -29.11 45.74 -27.30
C SER A 392 -28.23 46.88 -27.83
N GLN A 393 -26.90 46.73 -27.71
CA GLN A 393 -25.92 47.21 -28.71
C GLN A 393 -24.71 46.27 -28.84
N VAL A 394 -24.08 46.26 -30.03
CA VAL A 394 -22.90 45.46 -30.40
C VAL A 394 -21.88 46.39 -31.06
N ILE A 395 -20.65 46.51 -30.53
CA ILE A 395 -19.50 47.17 -31.20
C ILE A 395 -18.18 46.45 -30.83
N ASN A 396 -17.24 46.36 -31.79
CA ASN A 396 -15.89 45.78 -31.65
C ASN A 396 -14.82 46.81 -31.23
N ALA A 397 -13.95 46.47 -30.25
CA ALA A 397 -12.50 46.79 -30.09
C ALA A 397 -12.02 48.28 -30.17
N PRO A 398 -10.72 48.65 -29.93
CA PRO A 398 -9.54 47.89 -29.48
C PRO A 398 -8.84 48.55 -28.22
N PRO A 399 -7.50 48.73 -28.02
CA PRO A 399 -6.88 48.53 -26.69
C PRO A 399 -6.34 49.80 -25.98
N GLY A 400 -6.02 49.69 -24.67
CA GLY A 400 -5.25 50.69 -23.93
C GLY A 400 -4.95 50.30 -22.47
N ASP A 401 -3.70 50.46 -22.04
CA ASP A 401 -3.24 50.27 -20.65
C ASP A 401 -3.73 51.39 -19.72
N THR A 402 -4.10 51.05 -18.47
CA THR A 402 -3.49 51.61 -17.25
C THR A 402 -4.00 50.92 -15.98
N ASN A 403 -3.13 50.85 -14.95
CA ASN A 403 -3.40 50.16 -13.69
C ASN A 403 -4.42 50.87 -12.80
N GLN A 404 -5.34 50.12 -12.18
CA GLN A 404 -5.61 50.29 -10.74
C GLN A 404 -6.18 49.02 -10.08
N GLU A 405 -6.04 48.94 -8.76
CA GLU A 405 -6.12 47.71 -7.95
C GLU A 405 -7.56 47.30 -7.60
N GLY A 406 -7.82 45.98 -7.55
CA GLY A 406 -9.06 45.45 -6.96
C GLY A 406 -9.40 44.00 -7.31
N TYR A 407 -9.65 43.18 -6.29
CA TYR A 407 -10.43 41.92 -6.34
C TYR A 407 -9.94 40.74 -7.23
N LEU A 408 -8.82 40.09 -6.85
CA LEU A 408 -8.53 38.70 -7.24
C LEU A 408 -7.89 37.86 -6.11
N ASP A 409 -8.61 37.66 -5.00
CA ASP A 409 -8.18 36.76 -3.90
C ASP A 409 -9.14 35.57 -3.65
N GLY A 410 -10.09 35.32 -4.56
CA GLY A 410 -11.10 34.25 -4.42
C GLY A 410 -10.81 32.94 -5.16
N ALA A 411 -9.92 32.94 -6.17
CA ALA A 411 -9.94 31.93 -7.24
C ALA A 411 -8.68 31.03 -7.33
N LYS A 412 -7.91 30.87 -6.24
CA LYS A 412 -6.66 30.05 -6.23
C LYS A 412 -6.65 28.83 -5.30
N ARG A 413 -7.80 28.46 -4.70
CA ARG A 413 -7.90 27.31 -3.77
C ARG A 413 -8.63 26.07 -4.29
N VAL A 414 -9.16 26.07 -5.52
CA VAL A 414 -10.02 24.98 -6.04
C VAL A 414 -9.28 24.03 -7.02
N ILE A 415 -8.11 24.41 -7.54
CA ILE A 415 -7.34 23.59 -8.52
C ILE A 415 -6.14 22.91 -7.82
N GLY A 416 -6.41 22.15 -6.76
CA GLY A 416 -5.36 21.53 -5.94
C GLY A 416 -5.67 20.14 -5.35
N ALA A 417 -6.92 19.67 -5.39
CA ALA A 417 -7.35 18.47 -4.64
C ALA A 417 -7.28 17.14 -5.44
N GLY A 418 -6.67 17.12 -6.64
CA GLY A 418 -6.85 16.03 -7.61
C GLY A 418 -5.60 15.26 -8.07
N ILE A 419 -4.41 15.47 -7.48
CA ILE A 419 -3.13 15.05 -8.11
C ILE A 419 -2.33 14.01 -7.31
N ASP A 420 -2.68 13.71 -6.04
CA ASP A 420 -1.96 12.72 -5.21
C ASP A 420 -2.51 11.28 -5.30
N ALA A 421 -3.21 10.95 -6.39
CA ALA A 421 -3.57 9.58 -6.74
C ALA A 421 -2.32 8.78 -7.18
N TYR A 422 -1.54 8.32 -6.19
CA TYR A 422 -0.43 7.38 -6.32
C TYR A 422 0.82 7.95 -7.04
N ALA A 423 1.49 8.89 -6.39
CA ALA A 423 2.89 9.24 -6.66
C ALA A 423 3.72 9.13 -5.37
N PRO A 424 4.88 8.44 -5.36
CA PRO A 424 5.77 8.46 -4.20
C PRO A 424 6.38 9.86 -4.06
N THR A 425 6.52 10.33 -2.81
CA THR A 425 6.94 11.70 -2.43
C THR A 425 8.25 12.17 -3.09
N GLN A 426 9.09 11.23 -3.54
CA GLN A 426 10.37 11.45 -4.22
C GLN A 426 10.23 11.93 -5.69
N VAL A 427 9.03 11.96 -6.27
CA VAL A 427 8.79 12.45 -7.65
C VAL A 427 8.39 13.94 -7.67
N ALA A 428 7.73 14.42 -6.62
CA ALA A 428 7.29 15.82 -6.51
C ALA A 428 8.47 16.82 -6.44
N GLU A 429 9.61 16.38 -5.89
CA GLU A 429 10.83 17.20 -5.75
C GLU A 429 11.51 17.49 -7.11
N TRP A 430 11.32 16.61 -8.11
CA TRP A 430 11.93 16.73 -9.45
C TRP A 430 11.14 17.59 -10.44
N LEU A 431 9.97 18.10 -10.04
CA LEU A 431 9.04 18.81 -10.94
C LEU A 431 8.94 20.32 -10.68
N ARG A 432 9.84 20.90 -9.87
CA ARG A 432 9.94 22.36 -9.73
C ARG A 432 10.60 22.97 -10.98
N PRO A 433 9.97 23.96 -11.67
CA PRO A 433 10.63 24.69 -12.74
C PRO A 433 11.79 25.53 -12.18
N VAL A 434 12.99 25.36 -12.77
CA VAL A 434 14.12 26.25 -12.55
C VAL A 434 14.00 27.41 -13.54
N SER A 435 13.71 28.62 -13.03
CA SER A 435 13.81 29.85 -13.82
C SER A 435 15.28 30.30 -13.97
N PRO A 436 15.65 31.03 -15.04
CA PRO A 436 17.04 31.38 -15.31
C PRO A 436 17.63 32.40 -14.33
N ARG A 437 18.92 32.25 -14.01
CA ARG A 437 19.74 33.27 -13.33
C ARG A 437 20.08 34.45 -14.25
N PRO A 438 20.31 35.63 -13.64
CA PRO A 438 21.50 36.44 -13.90
C PRO A 438 22.43 36.49 -12.66
N ASP A 439 23.58 37.14 -12.79
CA ASP A 439 24.81 36.88 -12.01
C ASP A 439 25.15 37.87 -10.88
N VAL A 440 26.20 37.51 -10.10
CA VAL A 440 27.00 38.31 -9.12
C VAL A 440 26.23 38.72 -7.84
N VAL A 441 26.75 38.70 -6.59
CA VAL A 441 28.12 38.80 -6.04
C VAL A 441 28.31 37.86 -4.82
N GLU A 442 29.56 37.81 -4.34
CA GLU A 442 30.12 37.09 -3.18
C GLU A 442 29.44 37.41 -1.83
N ASP A 443 29.42 36.45 -0.88
CA ASP A 443 30.29 36.53 0.31
C ASP A 443 30.41 35.17 1.05
N ASP A 444 31.39 35.07 1.95
CA ASP A 444 31.93 33.84 2.56
C ASP A 444 31.18 33.36 3.83
N ASP A 445 31.27 32.06 4.16
CA ASP A 445 31.74 31.58 5.48
C ASP A 445 31.77 30.04 5.62
N SER A 446 32.99 29.50 5.57
CA SER A 446 33.59 28.67 6.64
C SER A 446 32.83 27.48 7.24
N SER A 447 33.19 26.25 6.83
CA SER A 447 34.14 25.39 7.58
C SER A 447 34.06 23.92 7.16
N SER A 448 35.21 23.24 7.09
CA SER A 448 35.32 21.87 6.62
C SER A 448 36.53 21.13 7.20
N ASP A 449 36.33 19.88 7.61
CA ASP A 449 37.36 18.91 8.00
C ASP A 449 36.95 17.54 7.43
N SER A 450 37.67 16.96 6.45
CA SER A 450 38.96 16.24 6.56
C SER A 450 38.75 14.88 7.29
N SER A 451 38.74 13.69 6.69
CA SER A 451 39.49 12.99 5.61
C SER A 451 40.83 12.36 6.04
N TYR A 452 40.92 11.02 5.87
CA TYR A 452 42.08 10.07 5.91
C TYR A 452 42.93 10.02 7.21
N GLU A 453 43.44 8.91 7.80
CA GLU A 453 43.66 7.46 7.51
C GLU A 453 45.15 7.07 7.46
N SER A 454 45.50 5.90 8.07
CA SER A 454 46.84 5.26 8.18
C SER A 454 47.84 5.87 9.19
N ALA A 455 48.82 5.14 9.76
CA ALA A 455 49.00 3.69 10.01
C ALA A 455 50.18 3.47 10.99
N ASP A 456 50.21 2.34 11.71
CA ASP A 456 51.40 1.85 12.42
C ASP A 456 52.25 0.96 11.50
N ASP A 457 53.59 1.12 11.52
CA ASP A 457 54.50 0.00 11.26
C ASP A 457 55.87 0.18 11.99
N TYR A 458 56.54 -0.92 12.30
CA TYR A 458 57.74 -1.03 13.13
C TYR A 458 59.06 -1.01 12.30
N LEU A 459 60.20 -0.65 12.92
CA LEU A 459 61.29 -1.60 13.29
C LEU A 459 62.71 -1.00 13.54
N THR A 460 63.29 -1.36 14.70
CA THR A 460 64.71 -1.76 14.93
C THR A 460 65.89 -0.74 14.86
N ALA A 461 66.63 -0.56 15.98
CA ALA A 461 68.06 -0.98 16.16
C ALA A 461 68.85 -0.26 17.32
N GLY A 462 69.50 -1.03 18.21
CA GLY A 462 70.70 -0.64 19.01
C GLY A 462 70.54 0.38 20.17
N HIS A 463 71.47 0.53 21.14
CA HIS A 463 72.74 -0.17 21.43
C HIS A 463 73.30 0.17 22.85
N MET A 464 73.66 -0.85 23.66
CA MET A 464 74.67 -0.92 24.77
C MET A 464 74.68 -0.04 26.06
N SER A 465 75.21 -0.68 27.13
CA SER A 465 75.85 -0.18 28.39
C SER A 465 75.05 0.73 29.34
N ALA A 466 75.04 0.58 30.67
CA ALA A 466 76.05 0.25 31.70
C ALA A 466 76.81 1.50 32.25
N GLU A 467 77.06 1.50 33.58
CA GLU A 467 77.52 2.61 34.44
C GLU A 467 76.47 3.75 34.66
N SER A 468 76.33 4.41 35.83
CA SER A 468 77.04 4.33 37.12
C SER A 468 76.18 4.83 38.32
N LEU A 469 76.46 4.34 39.54
CA LEU A 469 76.12 4.95 40.85
C LEU A 469 76.88 6.30 41.04
N PRO A 470 76.63 7.21 42.03
CA PRO A 470 76.20 7.00 43.44
C PRO A 470 75.13 8.03 43.95
N ILE A 471 74.66 8.09 45.22
CA ILE A 471 75.33 8.65 46.44
C ILE A 471 74.43 8.45 47.69
N THR A 472 75.04 8.02 48.83
CA THR A 472 74.79 8.23 50.29
C THR A 472 73.39 8.58 50.85
N GLU A 473 72.99 8.36 52.12
CA GLU A 473 73.46 7.67 53.35
C GLU A 473 72.21 7.65 54.30
N SER A 474 71.99 6.70 55.21
CA SER A 474 72.49 6.74 56.60
C SER A 474 72.02 5.51 57.40
N LEU A 475 72.86 5.02 58.32
CA LEU A 475 72.58 4.03 59.39
C LEU A 475 72.59 4.77 60.76
N PRO A 476 72.56 4.15 61.98
CA PRO A 476 72.37 2.73 62.37
C PRO A 476 71.38 2.51 63.56
N SER A 477 71.16 1.24 63.96
CA SER A 477 71.35 0.82 65.37
C SER A 477 71.48 -0.72 65.47
N ALA A 478 71.96 -1.24 66.61
CA ALA A 478 72.53 -2.60 66.75
C ALA A 478 72.16 -3.32 68.07
N GLN A 479 72.82 -4.49 68.31
CA GLN A 479 72.83 -5.43 69.47
C GLN A 479 72.10 -6.78 69.19
N SER A 480 72.59 -7.97 69.58
CA SER A 480 73.79 -8.38 70.36
C SER A 480 74.28 -9.82 69.99
N SER A 481 75.44 -10.24 70.54
CA SER A 481 76.18 -11.52 70.29
C SER A 481 76.02 -12.52 71.48
N PRO A 482 76.82 -13.61 71.70
CA PRO A 482 77.84 -14.31 70.89
C PRO A 482 77.81 -15.88 70.95
N GLU A 483 78.74 -16.58 70.27
CA GLU A 483 79.74 -17.51 70.88
C GLU A 483 80.70 -18.12 69.83
N LEU A 484 81.95 -18.45 70.22
CA LEU A 484 82.94 -19.14 69.38
C LEU A 484 84.00 -19.89 70.21
N GLY A 485 84.31 -21.13 69.86
CA GLY A 485 85.41 -21.95 70.42
C GLY A 485 86.63 -22.10 69.50
N LYS A 486 87.83 -21.95 70.07
CA LYS A 486 89.20 -22.19 69.52
C LYS A 486 89.57 -23.70 69.53
N LEU A 487 90.68 -24.24 69.00
CA LEU A 487 91.71 -23.94 67.96
C LEU A 487 92.57 -25.23 67.78
N THR A 488 93.15 -25.44 66.58
CA THR A 488 94.45 -26.12 66.27
C THR A 488 94.86 -27.48 66.89
N GLY A 489 95.32 -28.43 66.05
CA GLY A 489 96.00 -29.66 66.52
C GLY A 489 96.57 -30.59 65.42
N ILE A 490 97.52 -30.13 64.60
CA ILE A 490 98.07 -30.89 63.45
C ILE A 490 99.05 -31.99 63.91
N GLN A 491 98.55 -33.15 64.37
CA GLN A 491 99.33 -34.42 64.46
C GLN A 491 98.51 -35.72 64.24
N GLU A 492 97.18 -35.68 64.07
CA GLU A 492 96.37 -36.86 63.65
C GLU A 492 96.31 -37.06 62.11
N HIS A 493 97.15 -36.31 61.40
CA HIS A 493 96.92 -35.92 60.01
C HIS A 493 96.82 -37.08 59.00
N ASP A 494 97.47 -38.24 59.21
CA ASP A 494 97.38 -39.37 58.27
C ASP A 494 96.09 -40.20 58.41
N LYS A 495 95.50 -40.27 59.61
CA LYS A 495 94.17 -40.88 59.81
C LYS A 495 93.06 -39.91 59.50
N GLU A 496 93.28 -38.62 59.75
CA GLU A 496 92.42 -37.56 59.24
C GLU A 496 92.46 -37.49 57.71
N LEU A 497 93.62 -37.62 57.04
CA LEU A 497 93.72 -37.61 55.57
C LEU A 497 92.85 -38.69 54.93
N LYS A 498 92.85 -39.93 55.43
CA LYS A 498 91.95 -40.98 54.91
C LYS A 498 90.47 -40.67 55.16
N LYS A 499 90.12 -40.13 56.34
CA LYS A 499 88.74 -39.68 56.62
C LYS A 499 88.36 -38.46 55.78
N LEU A 500 89.30 -37.58 55.47
CA LEU A 500 89.13 -36.42 54.60
C LEU A 500 88.99 -36.84 53.15
N ASP A 501 89.71 -37.84 52.66
CA ASP A 501 89.51 -38.42 51.32
C ASP A 501 88.17 -39.14 51.22
N GLU A 502 87.76 -39.93 52.22
CA GLU A 502 86.41 -40.51 52.26
C GLU A 502 85.30 -39.45 52.35
N HIS A 503 85.53 -38.39 53.13
CA HIS A 503 84.59 -37.28 53.26
C HIS A 503 84.54 -36.45 51.97
N LYS A 504 85.68 -36.22 51.31
CA LYS A 504 85.82 -35.57 50.02
C LYS A 504 85.13 -36.38 48.92
N GLN A 505 85.34 -37.70 48.83
CA GLN A 505 84.59 -38.55 47.90
C GLN A 505 83.07 -38.49 48.16
N LYS A 506 82.63 -38.45 49.42
CA LYS A 506 81.21 -38.26 49.76
C LYS A 506 80.70 -36.85 49.46
N LEU A 507 81.57 -35.83 49.46
CA LEU A 507 81.26 -34.46 49.08
C LEU A 507 81.18 -34.33 47.56
N ASP A 508 82.15 -34.88 46.82
CA ASP A 508 82.18 -34.94 45.36
C ASP A 508 80.95 -35.71 44.84
N GLN A 509 80.63 -36.89 45.41
CA GLN A 509 79.38 -37.61 45.09
C GLN A 509 78.11 -36.80 45.39
N LYS A 510 78.10 -35.95 46.43
CA LYS A 510 76.98 -35.04 46.70
C LYS A 510 76.93 -33.89 45.68
N MET A 511 78.08 -33.32 45.31
CA MET A 511 78.20 -32.23 44.33
C MET A 511 77.84 -32.69 42.93
N ASP A 512 78.19 -33.91 42.54
CA ASP A 512 77.79 -34.47 41.26
C ASP A 512 76.31 -34.85 41.27
N LYS A 513 75.77 -35.35 42.39
CA LYS A 513 74.32 -35.58 42.55
C LYS A 513 73.50 -34.28 42.54
N THR A 514 74.01 -33.15 43.06
CA THR A 514 73.34 -31.85 42.92
C THR A 514 73.47 -31.30 41.50
N ARG A 515 74.65 -31.40 40.87
CA ARG A 515 74.83 -31.06 39.44
C ARG A 515 73.88 -31.84 38.54
N GLU A 516 73.76 -33.15 38.71
CA GLU A 516 72.80 -33.97 37.97
C GLU A 516 71.35 -33.55 38.21
N ALA A 517 70.98 -33.23 39.46
CA ALA A 517 69.64 -32.76 39.79
C ALA A 517 69.33 -31.40 39.14
N ASP A 518 70.30 -30.48 39.11
CA ASP A 518 70.13 -29.16 38.53
C ASP A 518 70.17 -29.19 36.99
N ILE A 519 71.00 -30.05 36.37
CA ILE A 519 70.94 -30.35 34.93
C ILE A 519 69.57 -30.91 34.56
N ARG A 520 69.00 -31.83 35.36
CA ARG A 520 67.65 -32.38 35.11
C ARG A 520 66.55 -31.31 35.26
N LYS A 521 66.66 -30.39 36.24
CA LYS A 521 65.73 -29.25 36.37
C LYS A 521 65.82 -28.29 35.18
N LEU A 522 67.04 -27.95 34.74
CA LEU A 522 67.26 -27.08 33.59
C LEU A 522 66.73 -27.72 32.30
N ALA A 523 66.95 -29.02 32.09
CA ALA A 523 66.38 -29.76 30.96
C ALA A 523 64.83 -29.78 31.00
N ALA A 524 64.23 -29.96 32.18
CA ALA A 524 62.78 -29.92 32.34
C ALA A 524 62.20 -28.52 32.06
N LEU A 525 62.82 -27.46 32.57
CA LEU A 525 62.44 -26.05 32.32
C LEU A 525 62.61 -25.66 30.85
N HIS A 526 63.65 -26.14 30.19
CA HIS A 526 63.86 -25.91 28.76
C HIS A 526 62.82 -26.66 27.91
N ALA A 527 62.45 -27.89 28.29
CA ALA A 527 61.40 -28.66 27.62
C ALA A 527 60.02 -27.97 27.74
N THR A 528 59.63 -27.51 28.94
CA THR A 528 58.35 -26.78 29.10
C THR A 528 58.36 -25.47 28.32
N SER A 529 59.42 -24.66 28.44
CA SER A 529 59.60 -23.40 27.70
C SER A 529 59.52 -23.59 26.18
N ALA A 530 60.17 -24.62 25.63
CA ALA A 530 60.08 -24.95 24.21
C ALA A 530 58.65 -25.31 23.78
N THR A 531 57.91 -26.10 24.56
CA THR A 531 56.52 -26.43 24.22
C THR A 531 55.57 -25.24 24.28
N ASP A 532 55.83 -24.26 25.15
CA ASP A 532 54.98 -23.07 25.26
C ASP A 532 55.32 -22.02 24.19
N GLN A 533 56.59 -21.88 23.80
CA GLN A 533 56.98 -21.08 22.63
C GLN A 533 56.37 -21.63 21.33
N GLU A 534 56.32 -22.95 21.16
CA GLU A 534 55.73 -23.57 19.96
C GLU A 534 54.21 -23.36 19.90
N LYS A 535 53.49 -23.51 21.02
CA LYS A 535 52.06 -23.15 21.11
C LYS A 535 51.81 -21.67 20.81
N ALA A 536 52.70 -20.78 21.27
CA ALA A 536 52.60 -19.35 20.99
C ALA A 536 52.74 -19.05 19.48
N LYS A 537 53.73 -19.66 18.81
CA LYS A 537 53.91 -19.55 17.34
C LYS A 537 52.68 -20.05 16.58
N GLN A 538 52.17 -21.23 16.92
CA GLN A 538 50.97 -21.79 16.28
C GLN A 538 49.69 -20.98 16.55
N LYS A 539 49.63 -20.21 17.64
CA LYS A 539 48.56 -19.24 17.88
C LYS A 539 48.69 -18.03 16.95
N VAL A 540 49.88 -17.42 16.89
CA VAL A 540 50.17 -16.28 16.01
C VAL A 540 49.93 -16.62 14.54
N GLU A 541 50.41 -17.78 14.07
CA GLU A 541 50.19 -18.23 12.68
C GLU A 541 48.70 -18.43 12.36
N ARG A 542 47.94 -19.01 13.30
CA ARG A 542 46.49 -19.19 13.15
C ARG A 542 45.75 -17.86 13.13
N ASP A 543 46.18 -16.88 13.91
CA ASP A 543 45.54 -15.57 13.97
C ASP A 543 45.92 -14.69 12.75
N MET A 544 47.14 -14.80 12.22
CA MET A 544 47.54 -14.24 10.92
C MET A 544 46.68 -14.78 9.77
N LYS A 545 46.54 -16.11 9.64
CA LYS A 545 45.71 -16.74 8.60
C LYS A 545 44.23 -16.33 8.67
N LYS A 546 43.67 -16.17 9.89
CA LYS A 546 42.32 -15.61 10.07
C LYS A 546 42.23 -14.15 9.61
N ASN A 547 43.28 -13.36 9.78
CA ASN A 547 43.28 -11.95 9.38
C ASN A 547 43.39 -11.81 7.85
N GLU A 548 44.28 -12.59 7.22
CA GLU A 548 44.38 -12.72 5.76
C GLU A 548 43.06 -13.18 5.14
N GLU A 549 42.38 -14.17 5.73
CA GLU A 549 41.09 -14.64 5.22
C GLU A 549 39.98 -13.57 5.36
N LYS A 550 39.95 -12.82 6.46
CA LYS A 550 39.04 -11.66 6.61
C LYS A 550 39.31 -10.60 5.55
N HIS A 551 40.57 -10.20 5.38
CA HIS A 551 40.96 -9.18 4.41
C HIS A 551 40.61 -9.62 2.98
N LYS A 552 40.86 -10.88 2.62
CA LYS A 552 40.47 -11.44 1.31
C LYS A 552 38.96 -11.38 1.09
N ARG A 553 38.14 -11.77 2.08
CA ARG A 553 36.67 -11.69 2.02
C ARG A 553 36.17 -10.24 1.92
N GLU A 554 36.89 -9.27 2.50
CA GLU A 554 36.56 -7.86 2.40
C GLU A 554 36.87 -7.28 1.01
N VAL A 555 38.05 -7.59 0.45
CA VAL A 555 38.42 -7.24 -0.93
C VAL A 555 37.40 -7.82 -1.93
N GLU A 556 37.07 -9.10 -1.82
CA GLU A 556 36.07 -9.75 -2.69
C GLU A 556 34.68 -9.08 -2.58
N LYS A 557 34.30 -8.65 -1.37
CA LYS A 557 33.05 -7.90 -1.12
C LYS A 557 33.07 -6.49 -1.71
N LEU A 558 34.24 -5.82 -1.76
CA LEU A 558 34.42 -4.52 -2.40
C LEU A 558 34.42 -4.63 -3.92
N GLU A 559 35.07 -5.63 -4.49
CA GLU A 559 35.06 -5.92 -5.94
C GLU A 559 33.65 -6.29 -6.42
N ALA A 560 32.94 -7.14 -5.67
CA ALA A 560 31.54 -7.48 -5.96
C ALA A 560 30.59 -6.27 -5.86
N LYS A 561 30.90 -5.26 -5.03
CA LYS A 561 30.17 -3.98 -5.01
C LYS A 561 30.48 -3.16 -6.27
N ARG A 562 31.76 -2.98 -6.63
CA ARG A 562 32.19 -2.23 -7.82
C ARG A 562 31.62 -2.82 -9.11
N LEU A 563 31.63 -4.14 -9.27
CA LEU A 563 31.04 -4.83 -10.42
C LEU A 563 29.52 -4.57 -10.53
N LYS A 564 28.79 -4.66 -9.41
CA LYS A 564 27.34 -4.35 -9.38
C LYS A 564 27.03 -2.89 -9.66
N GLU A 565 27.94 -1.98 -9.34
CA GLU A 565 27.81 -0.56 -9.64
C GLU A 565 28.05 -0.28 -11.13
N LEU A 566 29.09 -0.88 -11.73
CA LEU A 566 29.37 -0.82 -13.16
C LEU A 566 28.23 -1.42 -13.99
N GLU A 567 27.68 -2.58 -13.58
CA GLU A 567 26.52 -3.21 -14.24
C GLU A 567 25.28 -2.29 -14.19
N LYS A 568 25.00 -1.67 -13.03
CA LYS A 568 23.91 -0.69 -12.89
C LYS A 568 24.14 0.54 -13.78
N ALA A 569 25.37 1.05 -13.88
CA ALA A 569 25.72 2.19 -14.72
C ALA A 569 25.53 1.87 -16.21
N GLN A 570 26.03 0.71 -16.68
CA GLN A 570 25.82 0.23 -18.05
C GLN A 570 24.33 0.03 -18.36
N LYS A 571 23.57 -0.60 -17.45
CA LYS A 571 22.13 -0.81 -17.60
C LYS A 571 21.33 0.50 -17.60
N LYS A 572 21.77 1.54 -16.87
CA LYS A 572 21.19 2.89 -16.93
C LYS A 572 21.47 3.55 -18.28
N ARG A 573 22.71 3.44 -18.80
CA ARG A 573 23.10 3.96 -20.11
C ARG A 573 22.34 3.29 -21.26
N GLN A 574 22.19 1.96 -21.24
CA GLN A 574 21.41 1.23 -22.24
C GLN A 574 19.94 1.68 -22.25
N LYS A 575 19.29 1.73 -21.07
CA LYS A 575 17.91 2.21 -20.95
C LYS A 575 17.70 3.65 -21.44
N GLN A 576 18.72 4.50 -21.35
CA GLN A 576 18.66 5.86 -21.90
C GLN A 576 18.69 5.83 -23.43
N LEU A 577 19.59 5.06 -24.04
CA LEU A 577 19.61 4.85 -25.50
C LEU A 577 18.33 4.21 -26.02
N ASP A 578 17.77 3.23 -25.30
CA ASP A 578 16.49 2.59 -25.64
C ASP A 578 15.33 3.61 -25.57
N ARG A 579 15.33 4.49 -24.55
CA ARG A 579 14.34 5.58 -24.43
C ARG A 579 14.47 6.59 -25.57
N ASP A 580 15.69 6.98 -25.93
CA ASP A 580 15.95 7.97 -26.98
C ASP A 580 15.59 7.44 -28.37
N THR A 581 15.89 6.16 -28.65
CA THR A 581 15.49 5.47 -29.89
C THR A 581 13.96 5.31 -30.00
N VAL A 582 13.27 4.89 -28.94
CA VAL A 582 11.79 4.83 -28.92
C VAL A 582 11.18 6.22 -29.12
N SER A 583 11.75 7.26 -28.49
CA SER A 583 11.29 8.65 -28.65
C SER A 583 11.45 9.14 -30.09
N ARG A 584 12.55 8.78 -30.76
CA ARG A 584 12.77 9.09 -32.18
C ARG A 584 11.74 8.40 -33.08
N VAL A 585 11.57 7.08 -32.94
CA VAL A 585 10.61 6.29 -33.75
C VAL A 585 9.16 6.76 -33.54
N THR A 586 8.80 7.22 -32.34
CA THR A 586 7.47 7.77 -32.07
C THR A 586 7.23 9.09 -32.81
N ARG A 587 8.22 9.98 -32.86
CA ARG A 587 8.14 11.23 -33.65
C ARG A 587 7.99 10.93 -35.14
N GLU A 588 8.82 10.05 -35.68
CA GLU A 588 8.75 9.62 -37.09
C GLU A 588 7.36 9.04 -37.43
N ARG A 589 6.82 8.15 -36.58
CA ARG A 589 5.46 7.60 -36.72
C ARG A 589 4.40 8.70 -36.77
N ASP A 590 4.47 9.68 -35.88
CA ASP A 590 3.45 10.73 -35.76
C ASP A 590 3.54 11.74 -36.91
N ASP A 591 4.74 12.01 -37.44
CA ASP A 591 4.92 12.77 -38.67
C ASP A 591 4.35 12.03 -39.90
N PHE A 592 4.54 10.70 -39.99
CA PHE A 592 3.91 9.90 -41.05
C PHE A 592 2.38 9.91 -40.94
N ARG A 593 1.81 9.82 -39.73
CA ARG A 593 0.35 9.92 -39.52
C ARG A 593 -0.20 11.26 -39.98
N ARG A 594 0.45 12.38 -39.61
CA ARG A 594 0.06 13.73 -40.05
C ARG A 594 0.09 13.88 -41.57
N ARG A 595 1.07 13.29 -42.26
CA ARG A 595 1.14 13.27 -43.73
C ARG A 595 0.00 12.45 -44.35
N ILE A 596 -0.34 11.29 -43.77
CA ILE A 596 -1.46 10.47 -44.23
C ILE A 596 -2.79 11.21 -44.05
N GLU A 597 -3.02 11.84 -42.89
CA GLU A 597 -4.23 12.64 -42.65
C GLU A 597 -4.36 13.83 -43.62
N MET A 598 -3.26 14.51 -43.92
CA MET A 598 -3.23 15.60 -44.92
C MET A 598 -3.64 15.09 -46.30
N ILE A 599 -3.01 14.02 -46.77
CA ILE A 599 -3.32 13.38 -48.06
C ILE A 599 -4.76 12.85 -48.09
N GLN A 600 -5.31 12.36 -46.97
CA GLN A 600 -6.70 11.92 -46.88
C GLN A 600 -7.68 13.09 -47.05
N ARG A 601 -7.47 14.23 -46.38
CA ARG A 601 -8.29 15.44 -46.56
C ARG A 601 -8.19 16.00 -47.97
N GLU A 602 -7.00 15.99 -48.58
CA GLU A 602 -6.81 16.39 -49.97
C GLU A 602 -7.59 15.47 -50.94
N ASN A 603 -7.55 14.15 -50.72
CA ASN A 603 -8.33 13.19 -51.53
C ASN A 603 -9.85 13.33 -51.32
N GLU A 604 -10.30 13.68 -50.11
CA GLU A 604 -11.70 13.95 -49.80
C GLU A 604 -12.20 15.20 -50.56
N LEU A 605 -11.48 16.32 -50.44
CA LEU A 605 -11.79 17.57 -51.14
C LEU A 605 -11.72 17.42 -52.68
N LEU A 606 -10.77 16.65 -53.21
CA LEU A 606 -10.72 16.32 -54.64
C LEU A 606 -11.93 15.45 -55.08
N ARG A 607 -12.42 14.54 -54.23
CA ARG A 607 -13.64 13.76 -54.53
C ARG A 607 -14.89 14.62 -54.53
N GLU A 608 -15.01 15.56 -53.60
CA GLU A 608 -16.10 16.54 -53.58
C GLU A 608 -16.11 17.38 -54.86
N GLN A 609 -14.96 17.95 -55.22
CA GLN A 609 -14.80 18.73 -56.46
C GLN A 609 -15.13 17.91 -57.72
N ILE A 610 -14.67 16.66 -57.82
CA ILE A 610 -15.05 15.76 -58.92
C ILE A 610 -16.56 15.50 -58.92
N GLY A 611 -17.17 15.30 -57.76
CA GLY A 611 -18.61 15.10 -57.61
C GLY A 611 -19.43 16.31 -58.06
N ASP A 612 -19.01 17.53 -57.72
CA ASP A 612 -19.70 18.75 -58.15
C ASP A 612 -19.52 19.03 -59.64
N VAL A 613 -18.31 18.86 -60.18
CA VAL A 613 -18.07 18.93 -61.64
C VAL A 613 -18.89 17.87 -62.39
N GLN A 614 -19.11 16.68 -61.82
CA GLN A 614 -20.00 15.67 -62.40
C GLN A 614 -21.48 16.08 -62.38
N LYS A 615 -21.96 16.70 -61.29
CA LYS A 615 -23.33 17.25 -61.20
C LYS A 615 -23.53 18.37 -62.23
N GLU A 616 -22.58 19.31 -62.32
CA GLU A 616 -22.61 20.41 -63.29
C GLU A 616 -22.61 19.90 -64.73
N ASN A 617 -21.68 19.00 -65.08
CA ASN A 617 -21.66 18.38 -66.42
C ASN A 617 -22.96 17.64 -66.74
N THR A 618 -23.54 16.92 -65.77
CA THR A 618 -24.83 16.23 -65.95
C THR A 618 -25.97 17.24 -66.17
N ALA A 619 -25.99 18.34 -65.42
CA ALA A 619 -26.98 19.40 -65.59
C ALA A 619 -26.82 20.14 -66.94
N LEU A 620 -25.58 20.35 -67.41
CA LEU A 620 -25.29 20.94 -68.72
C LEU A 620 -25.71 20.01 -69.86
N ILE A 621 -25.38 18.71 -69.79
CA ILE A 621 -25.82 17.70 -70.78
C ILE A 621 -27.36 17.64 -70.84
N ASN A 622 -28.03 17.62 -69.68
CA ASN A 622 -29.50 17.61 -69.60
C ASN A 622 -30.17 18.89 -70.12
N LYS A 623 -29.48 20.03 -70.07
CA LYS A 623 -29.95 21.29 -70.69
C LYS A 623 -29.68 21.28 -72.18
N LEU A 624 -28.52 20.79 -72.61
CA LEU A 624 -28.10 20.77 -74.02
C LEU A 624 -28.99 19.82 -74.85
N SER A 625 -29.32 18.63 -74.34
CA SER A 625 -30.25 17.69 -75.03
C SER A 625 -31.67 18.24 -75.21
N LYS A 626 -32.07 19.27 -74.46
CA LYS A 626 -33.38 19.94 -74.58
C LYS A 626 -33.38 21.09 -75.58
N LEU A 627 -32.23 21.47 -76.13
CA LEU A 627 -32.11 22.49 -77.16
C LEU A 627 -32.16 21.86 -78.55
N ALA A 628 -32.82 22.53 -79.50
CA ALA A 628 -32.91 22.06 -80.88
C ALA A 628 -31.51 21.93 -81.52
N GLY A 629 -31.15 20.73 -81.96
CA GLY A 629 -29.81 20.40 -82.48
C GLY A 629 -28.79 19.95 -81.42
N GLY A 630 -29.15 19.92 -80.13
CA GLY A 630 -28.25 19.56 -79.03
C GLY A 630 -27.69 18.14 -79.11
N ASP A 631 -28.46 17.18 -79.62
CA ASP A 631 -28.02 15.79 -79.77
C ASP A 631 -26.85 15.64 -80.76
N LEU A 632 -26.84 16.42 -81.85
CA LEU A 632 -25.74 16.44 -82.82
C LEU A 632 -24.47 17.05 -82.18
N ALA A 633 -24.62 18.09 -81.35
CA ALA A 633 -23.49 18.67 -80.61
C ALA A 633 -22.91 17.69 -79.58
N LEU A 634 -23.76 16.98 -78.83
CA LEU A 634 -23.34 15.93 -77.88
C LEU A 634 -22.64 14.76 -78.58
N GLN A 635 -23.07 14.39 -79.78
CA GLN A 635 -22.43 13.35 -80.58
C GLN A 635 -21.02 13.76 -81.03
N THR A 636 -20.85 14.98 -81.56
CA THR A 636 -19.53 15.52 -81.95
C THR A 636 -18.55 15.56 -80.77
N ILE A 637 -18.99 16.03 -79.59
CA ILE A 637 -18.17 16.08 -78.37
C ILE A 637 -17.77 14.66 -77.92
N ARG A 638 -18.67 13.67 -78.00
CA ARG A 638 -18.37 12.27 -77.68
C ARG A 638 -17.30 11.71 -78.63
N ASP A 639 -17.38 12.01 -79.91
CA ASP A 639 -16.41 11.54 -80.90
C ASP A 639 -15.03 12.18 -80.68
N GLU A 640 -14.96 13.50 -80.38
CA GLU A 640 -13.71 14.17 -79.99
C GLU A 640 -13.07 13.56 -78.74
N ILE A 641 -13.84 13.35 -77.66
CA ILE A 641 -13.35 12.72 -76.42
C ILE A 641 -12.86 11.28 -76.68
N SER A 642 -13.53 10.54 -77.57
CA SER A 642 -13.09 9.19 -77.95
C SER A 642 -11.76 9.21 -78.73
N SER A 643 -11.51 10.27 -79.50
CA SER A 643 -10.29 10.46 -80.29
C SER A 643 -9.11 10.91 -79.42
N SER A 644 -9.34 11.77 -78.43
CA SER A 644 -8.29 12.27 -77.53
C SER A 644 -7.85 11.19 -76.53
N ARG A 645 -8.79 10.40 -76.00
CA ARG A 645 -8.47 9.28 -75.11
C ARG A 645 -7.59 8.21 -75.78
N LYS A 646 -7.74 8.00 -77.09
CA LYS A 646 -6.89 7.12 -77.93
C LYS A 646 -5.50 7.70 -78.24
N ARG A 647 -5.22 8.96 -77.89
CA ARG A 647 -3.89 9.60 -78.02
C ARG A 647 -3.14 9.72 -76.68
N ALA A 648 -3.80 9.42 -75.56
CA ALA A 648 -3.27 9.58 -74.21
C ALA A 648 -2.91 8.25 -73.52
N THR A 649 -3.15 7.13 -74.21
CA THR A 649 -2.65 5.77 -73.91
C THR A 649 -1.60 5.40 -74.95
#